data_AF-B6A877-F1
#
_entry.id   AF-B6A877-F1
#
_cell.length_a   1.000
_cell.length_b   1.000
_cell.length_c   1.000
_cell.angle_alpha   90.00
_cell.angle_beta   90.00
_cell.angle_gamma   90.00
#
_symmetry.space_group_name_H-M   'P 1'
#
loop_
_entity.id
_entity.type
_entity.pdbx_description
1 polymer ?
#
loop_
_entity_poly.entity_id
_entity_poly.type
_entity_poly.pdbx_seq_one_letter_code
_entity_poly.pdbx_strand_id
1 'polypeptide(L)'
;MDKYNNYSNVIKNKSSISPLLAAAAKIEPEITVLSSASKSNRSQYSQSLADTLLGLGYRSIFDIAKVSRQRFIKRHDESLLGNGAVIFDKAVSMANQVLQKYRKNRLEKSNSPLVPQTSSSTDASSESQTNKLPEYNQLFPEPWDNFCRPGAIEALDSPASYLLDLYKFIQSVELDGSNQARKLETRRADIPKLSLDNDALYKEVTALSIVNDVLSGSAREYIDQSGQADKAVNQILGDTHFPFTLPYSLPTQQINKGLGASNIELGTVIQRVDPQFSWNTTQEKYNQVLLAYTQLSSEQIALLSLPDVFTQNFLTQTELSAGYLSASTTEILAEKDLSRHGYIVKAADNIKGPTQLVEHSDASYDVIELTCTNQAKETITVKLRGENIITYQRTKARMVPFDNSSPFSRQLKLTFVAEDNPSLGNLDKGPYFANMDIYAAEWVRENVSSETMVSRPFLTMTYRIAIAKAGASLEELQPEADAFFINNFGLSAEDSSQLVKLVAFGDQTGSKAEEIESLLSCGENLPIVSPNVIFANPIFGSYFNDEPFPAPYHFGGVYINAHQRNAMTIIRAEGGREIQSLSNFRLERLNRFIRLQRWLDLPSHQLDLLLTSVMQADADNSQQEITEPVLKSLGLFRHLNLQYKITPEIFSSWLYQLTPFAVSGEIAFFDRIFNREQLFDQPFILDGGSFTYLDAKGSDAKSVKQLCAGLNISAVTFQFIAPLVQSALGLEAGTLVRSFEVVSSLYRLVSIPQTFGLSTEDGLILMNILTDEMGYLAKQPAFDDKQTQDKDFLSIILKMEALSAWLTKNNLTPASLALLLGVTRLAVVPTNNMVTFFKGIANGLSENVCLTTDDFQRQELEGADWWTLLSTNQVIDDMGLVLDIHPVWGKSDEEMLMEKIQSIGVSNDNNTLSIIVQILIQAKNAQENLLSQTISAEYGVERSVVPLQLRWLGSNVYSVLNQVLNNTPTDISSIVPKLSELTYSLLIYTQLINSLKLNKEFIFLRLTQPNWLGLTQPKLSTQLSLPEIYLITCYQDWVVNANKNEDSIHEYLEFANIKKTEAEKTLVDNSEKCAELLAEILAWDAGEILKAASLLGLNPPQATNVFEIDWIRRLQTLSEKTMISTEYLWQMGDLTENSEFSLKEGVGEAVMAALKAQGDSDNV
;
A
#
# COMPACT_ATOMS: atom_id res chain seq x y z
N MET A 1 -3.79 22.36 56.11
CA MET A 1 -3.50 21.58 57.33
C MET A 1 -2.90 22.55 58.35
N ASP A 2 -3.48 23.02 59.45
CA ASP A 2 -4.51 22.48 60.37
C ASP A 2 -5.26 23.59 61.14
N LYS A 3 -5.71 24.67 60.47
CA LYS A 3 -6.55 25.71 61.14
C LYS A 3 -7.90 26.02 60.50
N TYR A 4 -8.23 25.48 59.33
CA TYR A 4 -9.51 25.71 58.66
C TYR A 4 -10.62 24.68 58.98
N ASN A 5 -10.39 23.75 59.92
CA ASN A 5 -11.35 22.72 60.32
C ASN A 5 -12.22 23.06 61.54
N ASN A 6 -12.50 24.34 61.83
CA ASN A 6 -13.33 24.70 63.00
C ASN A 6 -14.47 25.70 62.76
N TYR A 7 -14.99 25.80 61.54
CA TYR A 7 -16.33 26.39 61.30
C TYR A 7 -17.48 25.37 61.36
N SER A 8 -17.20 24.09 61.61
CA SER A 8 -18.21 23.04 61.82
C SER A 8 -18.63 22.84 63.28
N ASN A 9 -17.95 23.46 64.27
CA ASN A 9 -18.19 23.20 65.70
C ASN A 9 -19.09 24.22 66.44
N VAL A 10 -19.84 25.07 65.73
CA VAL A 10 -20.94 25.87 66.33
C VAL A 10 -22.27 25.68 65.61
N ILE A 11 -22.53 24.51 65.04
CA ILE A 11 -23.91 24.02 64.86
C ILE A 11 -24.23 23.05 65.99
N LYS A 12 -23.96 23.47 67.24
CA LYS A 12 -24.58 22.87 68.42
C LYS A 12 -26.07 23.16 68.34
N ASN A 13 -26.84 22.16 67.89
CA ASN A 13 -28.17 21.78 68.37
C ASN A 13 -29.00 22.89 69.06
N LYS A 14 -29.17 24.03 68.39
CA LYS A 14 -30.29 24.93 68.67
C LYS A 14 -31.39 24.53 67.71
N SER A 15 -32.13 23.49 68.07
CA SER A 15 -33.47 23.21 67.53
C SER A 15 -34.48 24.32 67.83
N SER A 16 -34.04 25.45 68.39
CA SER A 16 -34.86 26.65 68.51
C SER A 16 -35.07 27.24 67.12
N ILE A 17 -36.25 26.99 66.55
CA ILE A 17 -36.78 27.78 65.43
C ILE A 17 -36.65 29.26 65.80
N SER A 18 -36.04 30.07 64.93
CA SER A 18 -36.02 31.52 65.12
C SER A 18 -37.46 32.01 65.34
N PRO A 19 -37.78 32.76 66.41
CA PRO A 19 -39.14 33.24 66.66
C PRO A 19 -39.73 34.00 65.47
N LEU A 20 -38.87 34.65 64.67
CA LEU A 20 -39.24 35.36 63.45
C LEU A 20 -39.48 34.43 62.27
N LEU A 21 -38.72 33.33 62.14
CA LEU A 21 -38.98 32.31 61.10
C LEU A 21 -40.32 31.63 61.38
N ALA A 22 -40.58 31.25 62.65
CA ALA A 22 -41.88 30.74 63.07
C ALA A 22 -43.00 31.75 62.82
N ALA A 23 -42.75 33.05 63.01
CA ALA A 23 -43.71 34.10 62.72
C ALA A 23 -43.97 34.26 61.21
N ALA A 24 -42.94 34.15 60.37
CA ALA A 24 -43.11 34.20 58.92
C ALA A 24 -43.91 33.00 58.39
N ALA A 25 -43.72 31.83 59.01
CA ALA A 25 -44.46 30.60 58.73
C ALA A 25 -45.91 30.59 59.27
N LYS A 26 -46.30 31.53 60.13
CA LYS A 26 -47.69 31.66 60.58
C LYS A 26 -48.54 32.24 59.47
N ILE A 27 -49.43 31.42 58.91
CA ILE A 27 -50.39 31.82 57.90
C ILE A 27 -51.77 31.84 58.54
N GLU A 28 -52.46 32.98 58.44
CA GLU A 28 -53.86 33.05 58.81
C GLU A 28 -54.66 32.44 57.67
N PRO A 29 -55.52 31.43 57.91
CA PRO A 29 -56.38 30.91 56.87
C PRO A 29 -57.32 32.02 56.39
N GLU A 30 -57.43 32.21 55.08
CA GLU A 30 -58.43 33.11 54.48
C GLU A 30 -59.82 32.75 55.03
N ILE A 31 -60.52 33.77 55.51
CA ILE A 31 -61.84 33.64 56.12
C ILE A 31 -62.85 33.34 55.01
N THR A 32 -63.06 32.05 54.73
CA THR A 32 -64.31 31.58 54.13
C THR A 32 -65.26 31.23 55.26
N VAL A 33 -66.42 31.86 55.23
CA VAL A 33 -67.45 31.94 56.27
C VAL A 33 -68.00 30.56 56.69
N LEU A 34 -68.21 30.39 58.01
CA LEU A 34 -69.00 29.37 58.72
C LEU A 34 -68.45 27.92 58.86
N SER A 35 -67.72 27.66 59.95
CA SER A 35 -68.26 26.94 61.12
C SER A 35 -67.19 26.82 62.21
N SER A 36 -67.62 26.90 63.46
CA SER A 36 -66.78 26.98 64.66
C SER A 36 -65.97 25.71 64.92
N ALA A 37 -64.74 25.65 64.41
CA ALA A 37 -63.74 24.66 64.82
C ALA A 37 -62.55 25.35 65.51
N SER A 38 -62.52 25.16 66.83
CA SER A 38 -61.37 25.11 67.74
C SER A 38 -60.13 25.96 67.45
N LYS A 39 -59.84 26.89 68.38
CA LYS A 39 -58.57 27.63 68.51
C LYS A 39 -57.32 26.74 68.62
N SER A 40 -57.44 25.40 68.72
CA SER A 40 -56.31 24.46 68.90
C SER A 40 -55.55 24.14 67.60
N ASN A 41 -56.18 24.18 66.42
CA ASN A 41 -55.50 23.74 65.18
C ASN A 41 -54.59 24.81 64.53
N ARG A 42 -54.71 26.09 64.93
CA ARG A 42 -53.90 27.18 64.34
C ARG A 42 -52.42 27.13 64.74
N SER A 43 -52.07 26.60 65.92
CA SER A 43 -50.66 26.54 66.37
C SER A 43 -49.88 25.41 65.71
N GLN A 44 -50.49 24.23 65.52
CA GLN A 44 -49.85 23.08 64.85
C GLN A 44 -49.55 23.38 63.37
N TYR A 45 -50.47 24.03 62.64
CA TYR A 45 -50.28 24.39 61.23
C TYR A 45 -49.08 25.34 61.03
N SER A 46 -48.84 26.26 61.98
CA SER A 46 -47.68 27.15 61.91
C SER A 46 -46.35 26.51 62.32
N GLN A 47 -46.39 25.52 63.21
CA GLN A 47 -45.21 24.76 63.58
C GLN A 47 -44.75 23.85 62.43
N SER A 48 -45.68 23.18 61.73
CA SER A 48 -45.32 22.32 60.60
C SER A 48 -44.64 23.08 59.47
N LEU A 49 -45.13 24.27 59.10
CA LEU A 49 -44.49 25.10 58.06
C LEU A 49 -43.11 25.64 58.50
N ALA A 50 -42.91 25.89 59.79
CA ALA A 50 -41.60 26.29 60.30
C ALA A 50 -40.61 25.11 60.30
N ASP A 51 -41.09 23.90 60.60
CA ASP A 51 -40.31 22.67 60.53
C ASP A 51 -39.98 22.29 59.07
N THR A 52 -40.90 22.49 58.12
CA THR A 52 -40.60 22.29 56.69
C THR A 52 -39.57 23.29 56.18
N LEU A 53 -39.63 24.56 56.58
CA LEU A 53 -38.58 25.54 56.24
C LEU A 53 -37.21 25.13 56.80
N LEU A 54 -37.14 24.61 58.02
CA LEU A 54 -35.90 24.06 58.59
C LEU A 54 -35.41 22.83 57.81
N GLY A 55 -36.32 21.94 57.41
CA GLY A 55 -36.03 20.78 56.56
C GLY A 55 -35.52 21.18 55.17
N LEU A 56 -36.02 22.29 54.63
CA LEU A 56 -35.55 22.91 53.38
C LEU A 56 -34.23 23.71 53.53
N GLY A 57 -33.67 23.78 54.74
CA GLY A 57 -32.39 24.44 55.02
C GLY A 57 -32.48 25.92 55.41
N TYR A 58 -33.68 26.50 55.50
CA TYR A 58 -33.88 27.89 55.93
C TYR A 58 -33.90 27.98 57.46
N ARG A 59 -32.88 28.59 58.06
CA ARG A 59 -32.74 28.71 59.53
C ARG A 59 -33.10 30.10 60.04
N SER A 60 -33.12 31.09 59.16
CA SER A 60 -33.50 32.47 59.47
C SER A 60 -34.37 33.08 58.36
N ILE A 61 -35.12 34.12 58.70
CA ILE A 61 -35.83 34.95 57.71
C ILE A 61 -34.89 35.59 56.68
N PHE A 62 -33.60 35.77 57.00
CA PHE A 62 -32.61 36.30 56.07
C PHE A 62 -32.19 35.26 55.01
N ASP A 63 -32.26 33.96 55.33
CA ASP A 63 -31.96 32.90 54.36
C ASP A 63 -33.02 32.89 53.26
N ILE A 64 -34.28 33.13 53.63
CA ILE A 64 -35.39 33.31 52.68
C ILE A 64 -35.17 34.59 51.87
N ALA A 65 -34.87 35.72 52.53
CA ALA A 65 -34.69 37.01 51.87
C ALA A 65 -33.48 37.09 50.93
N LYS A 66 -32.50 36.18 51.03
CA LYS A 66 -31.37 36.06 50.10
C LYS A 66 -31.77 35.46 48.75
N VAL A 67 -32.85 34.67 48.71
CA VAL A 67 -33.36 34.08 47.47
C VAL A 67 -34.33 35.06 46.81
N SER A 68 -34.39 35.09 45.48
CA SER A 68 -35.38 35.92 44.80
C SER A 68 -36.80 35.37 45.01
N ARG A 69 -37.79 36.25 45.07
CA ARG A 69 -39.20 35.89 45.31
C ARG A 69 -39.67 34.78 44.37
N GLN A 70 -39.44 34.95 43.07
CA GLN A 70 -39.86 33.99 42.05
C GLN A 70 -39.17 32.63 42.21
N ARG A 71 -37.87 32.61 42.51
CA ARG A 71 -37.13 31.36 42.71
C ARG A 71 -37.59 30.62 43.97
N PHE A 72 -37.86 31.35 45.06
CA PHE A 72 -38.37 30.75 46.29
C PHE A 72 -39.75 30.10 46.07
N ILE A 73 -40.65 30.80 45.38
CA ILE A 73 -41.97 30.27 45.00
C ILE A 73 -41.79 29.04 44.10
N LYS A 74 -41.08 29.16 42.98
CA LYS A 74 -40.89 28.05 42.03
C LYS A 74 -40.36 26.78 42.71
N ARG A 75 -39.42 26.91 43.66
CA ARG A 75 -38.80 25.74 44.33
C ARG A 75 -39.63 25.15 45.45
N HIS A 76 -40.33 25.97 46.21
CA HIS A 76 -40.86 25.56 47.51
C HIS A 76 -42.35 25.76 47.67
N ASP A 77 -43.05 26.38 46.71
CA ASP A 77 -44.49 26.66 46.87
C ASP A 77 -45.28 25.37 47.08
N GLU A 78 -45.00 24.31 46.33
CA GLU A 78 -45.63 23.00 46.52
C GLU A 78 -45.30 22.40 47.91
N SER A 79 -44.02 22.39 48.30
CA SER A 79 -43.59 21.90 49.62
C SER A 79 -44.13 22.73 50.79
N LEU A 80 -44.46 24.01 50.54
CA LEU A 80 -45.06 24.95 51.48
C LEU A 80 -46.59 25.05 51.29
N LEU A 81 -47.21 24.06 50.63
CA LEU A 81 -48.66 23.94 50.48
C LEU A 81 -49.32 25.15 49.77
N GLY A 82 -48.68 25.69 48.74
CA GLY A 82 -49.13 26.86 47.97
C GLY A 82 -48.89 28.21 48.65
N ASN A 83 -48.15 28.22 49.77
CA ASN A 83 -47.96 29.43 50.57
C ASN A 83 -46.57 30.07 50.45
N GLY A 84 -45.74 29.61 49.53
CA GLY A 84 -44.37 30.10 49.34
C GLY A 84 -44.32 31.60 49.13
N ALA A 85 -45.26 32.16 48.37
CA ALA A 85 -45.35 33.61 48.14
C ALA A 85 -45.61 34.40 49.44
N VAL A 86 -46.57 33.95 50.24
CA VAL A 86 -46.96 34.62 51.49
C VAL A 86 -45.84 34.53 52.54
N ILE A 87 -45.20 33.37 52.66
CA ILE A 87 -44.08 33.15 53.57
C ILE A 87 -42.90 34.05 53.19
N PHE A 88 -42.59 34.14 51.89
CA PHE A 88 -41.54 35.01 51.38
C PHE A 88 -41.78 36.47 51.74
N ASP A 89 -42.97 36.99 51.44
CA ASP A 89 -43.30 38.39 51.66
C ASP A 89 -43.29 38.74 53.17
N LYS A 90 -43.73 37.82 54.03
CA LYS A 90 -43.61 37.96 55.49
C LYS A 90 -42.16 37.96 55.96
N ALA A 91 -41.34 37.04 55.46
CA ALA A 91 -39.94 36.95 55.84
C ALA A 91 -39.17 38.23 55.45
N VAL A 92 -39.39 38.75 54.23
CA VAL A 92 -38.78 40.00 53.77
C VAL A 92 -39.26 41.20 54.59
N SER A 93 -40.56 41.30 54.86
CA SER A 93 -41.11 42.38 55.70
C SER A 93 -40.51 42.37 57.11
N MET A 94 -40.44 41.19 57.75
CA MET A 94 -39.84 41.04 59.08
C MET A 94 -38.33 41.33 59.06
N ALA A 95 -37.62 40.91 58.02
CA ALA A 95 -36.18 41.16 57.89
C ALA A 95 -35.92 42.67 57.80
N ASN A 96 -36.72 43.38 57.00
CA ASN A 96 -36.67 44.83 56.90
C ASN A 96 -37.00 45.54 58.23
N GLN A 97 -38.02 45.08 58.96
CA GLN A 97 -38.37 45.65 60.26
C GLN A 97 -37.28 45.44 61.32
N VAL A 98 -36.66 44.25 61.36
CA VAL A 98 -35.52 43.98 62.26
C VAL A 98 -34.34 44.85 61.90
N LEU A 99 -34.03 44.99 60.61
CA LEU A 99 -32.96 45.86 60.13
C LEU A 99 -33.24 47.31 60.48
N GLN A 100 -34.48 47.77 60.34
CA GLN A 100 -34.90 49.13 60.68
C GLN A 100 -34.87 49.38 62.20
N LYS A 101 -35.34 48.45 63.03
CA LYS A 101 -35.24 48.52 64.50
C LYS A 101 -33.79 48.49 64.97
N TYR A 102 -32.94 47.67 64.35
CA TYR A 102 -31.52 47.62 64.63
C TYR A 102 -30.85 48.96 64.32
N ARG A 103 -31.14 49.53 63.14
CA ARG A 103 -30.71 50.89 62.76
C ARG A 103 -31.23 51.95 63.74
N LYS A 104 -32.52 51.91 64.09
CA LYS A 104 -33.16 52.86 65.01
C LYS A 104 -32.59 52.76 66.43
N ASN A 105 -32.38 51.56 66.98
CA ASN A 105 -31.80 51.38 68.30
C ASN A 105 -30.33 51.84 68.36
N ARG A 106 -29.56 51.69 67.27
CA ARG A 106 -28.22 52.29 67.19
C ARG A 106 -28.26 53.82 67.17
N LEU A 107 -29.30 54.42 66.61
CA LEU A 107 -29.51 55.88 66.59
C LEU A 107 -30.14 56.41 67.90
N GLU A 108 -31.06 55.69 68.55
CA GLU A 108 -31.63 56.09 69.85
C GLU A 108 -30.63 55.93 70.98
N LYS A 109 -29.77 54.88 70.94
CA LYS A 109 -28.63 54.76 71.87
C LYS A 109 -27.56 55.85 71.67
N SER A 110 -27.55 56.55 70.54
CA SER A 110 -26.69 57.73 70.37
C SER A 110 -27.31 59.03 70.90
N ASN A 111 -28.61 59.06 71.24
CA ASN A 111 -29.36 60.29 71.57
C ASN A 111 -30.01 60.33 72.99
N SER A 112 -29.63 59.46 73.93
CA SER A 112 -29.98 59.60 75.36
C SER A 112 -28.74 60.07 76.15
N PRO A 113 -28.76 61.20 76.88
CA PRO A 113 -27.58 61.72 77.56
C PRO A 113 -27.23 60.85 78.77
N LEU A 114 -25.97 60.41 78.78
CA LEU A 114 -25.30 59.69 79.85
C LEU A 114 -25.38 60.47 81.18
N VAL A 115 -26.31 60.10 82.06
CA VAL A 115 -26.22 60.40 83.49
C VAL A 115 -25.25 59.38 84.11
N PRO A 116 -24.13 59.80 84.73
CA PRO A 116 -23.25 58.90 85.45
C PRO A 116 -23.83 58.61 86.84
N GLN A 117 -24.14 57.34 87.14
CA GLN A 117 -24.37 56.87 88.51
C GLN A 117 -23.26 55.89 88.92
N THR A 118 -22.25 56.48 89.56
CA THR A 118 -21.67 56.01 90.83
C THR A 118 -21.72 54.51 91.11
N SER A 119 -20.65 53.81 90.74
CA SER A 119 -20.10 52.75 91.61
C SER A 119 -18.94 53.39 92.39
N SER A 120 -19.23 53.68 93.65
CA SER A 120 -18.26 53.93 94.69
C SER A 120 -17.38 52.69 94.88
N SER A 121 -16.14 52.77 94.43
CA SER A 121 -15.03 52.00 94.97
C SER A 121 -13.85 52.94 95.03
N THR A 122 -13.65 53.44 96.23
CA THR A 122 -12.41 53.99 96.77
C THR A 122 -11.25 53.06 96.43
N ASP A 123 -10.28 53.54 95.65
CA ASP A 123 -8.87 53.40 95.98
C ASP A 123 -8.02 54.36 95.14
N ALA A 124 -7.08 54.97 95.84
CA ALA A 124 -6.17 56.00 95.37
C ALA A 124 -4.94 55.40 94.67
N SER A 125 -4.30 56.24 93.84
CA SER A 125 -2.94 56.10 93.27
C SER A 125 -2.68 55.01 92.21
N SER A 126 -2.79 55.38 90.94
CA SER A 126 -1.88 55.00 89.83
C SER A 126 -2.19 55.87 88.60
N GLU A 127 -1.24 56.70 88.18
CA GLU A 127 -1.32 57.61 87.03
C GLU A 127 -1.19 56.88 85.67
N SER A 128 -1.70 57.54 84.61
CA SER A 128 -1.55 57.26 83.16
C SER A 128 -2.43 56.17 82.52
N GLN A 129 -3.60 56.58 81.98
CA GLN A 129 -4.18 56.07 80.72
C GLN A 129 -5.40 56.92 80.34
N THR A 130 -5.14 58.10 79.79
CA THR A 130 -6.12 58.90 79.06
C THR A 130 -5.95 58.63 77.55
N ASN A 131 -6.98 58.08 76.92
CA ASN A 131 -7.32 58.16 75.49
C ASN A 131 -6.31 57.64 74.44
N LYS A 132 -6.30 56.33 74.17
CA LYS A 132 -5.93 55.79 72.84
C LYS A 132 -7.20 55.54 72.02
N LEU A 133 -7.33 56.20 70.87
CA LEU A 133 -8.32 55.88 69.84
C LEU A 133 -8.08 54.46 69.30
N PRO A 134 -9.12 53.75 68.81
CA PRO A 134 -8.96 52.40 68.26
C PRO A 134 -8.09 52.39 67.00
N GLU A 135 -7.12 51.46 66.95
CA GLU A 135 -6.18 51.27 65.83
C GLU A 135 -6.84 50.51 64.66
N TYR A 136 -6.36 50.71 63.42
CA TYR A 136 -6.91 50.06 62.21
C TYR A 136 -7.02 48.54 62.36
N ASN A 137 -5.97 47.88 62.86
CA ASN A 137 -5.97 46.42 63.05
C ASN A 137 -7.01 45.95 64.11
N GLN A 138 -7.42 46.82 65.04
CA GLN A 138 -8.50 46.53 65.98
C GLN A 138 -9.89 46.74 65.35
N LEU A 139 -9.98 47.64 64.36
CA LEU A 139 -11.19 47.89 63.59
C LEU A 139 -11.36 46.88 62.44
N PHE A 140 -10.25 46.38 61.88
CA PHE A 140 -10.16 45.53 60.69
C PHE A 140 -9.05 44.45 60.84
N PRO A 141 -9.30 43.31 61.50
CA PRO A 141 -8.33 42.22 61.54
C PRO A 141 -8.17 41.58 60.15
N GLU A 142 -7.01 41.77 59.52
CA GLU A 142 -6.70 41.21 58.19
C GLU A 142 -6.26 39.73 58.27
N PRO A 143 -6.92 38.81 57.52
CA PRO A 143 -6.62 37.38 57.56
C PRO A 143 -5.51 36.99 56.57
N TRP A 144 -4.25 37.19 56.96
CA TRP A 144 -3.07 36.92 56.10
C TRP A 144 -2.98 35.48 55.54
N ASP A 145 -3.57 34.50 56.22
CA ASP A 145 -3.66 33.11 55.74
C ASP A 145 -4.56 32.93 54.49
N ASN A 146 -5.32 33.96 54.09
CA ASN A 146 -6.18 33.94 52.91
C ASN A 146 -5.52 34.49 51.63
N PHE A 147 -4.24 34.86 51.69
CA PHE A 147 -3.53 35.46 50.56
C PHE A 147 -2.70 34.41 49.81
N CYS A 148 -2.78 34.41 48.48
CA CYS A 148 -1.92 33.65 47.58
C CYS A 148 -0.86 34.57 46.96
N ARG A 149 0.08 33.99 46.21
CA ARG A 149 1.02 34.80 45.42
C ARG A 149 0.26 35.50 44.28
N PRO A 150 0.64 36.74 43.91
CA PRO A 150 0.09 37.39 42.73
C PRO A 150 0.29 36.51 41.49
N GLY A 151 -0.79 36.28 40.72
CA GLY A 151 -0.76 35.45 39.51
C GLY A 151 -0.75 33.94 39.72
N ALA A 152 -0.86 33.44 40.95
CA ALA A 152 -1.03 32.00 41.19
C ALA A 152 -2.39 31.51 40.67
N ILE A 153 -2.50 30.22 40.32
CA ILE A 153 -3.75 29.64 39.80
C ILE A 153 -4.89 29.72 40.81
N GLU A 154 -4.58 29.69 42.12
CA GLU A 154 -5.54 29.83 43.22
C GLU A 154 -5.94 31.28 43.53
N ALA A 155 -5.38 32.27 42.83
CA ALA A 155 -5.74 33.66 43.03
C ALA A 155 -7.21 33.91 42.66
N LEU A 156 -7.90 34.73 43.45
CA LEU A 156 -9.31 35.03 43.23
C LEU A 156 -9.57 35.71 41.87
N ASP A 157 -8.55 36.41 41.35
CA ASP A 157 -8.54 37.08 40.05
C ASP A 157 -7.91 36.22 38.93
N SER A 158 -7.60 34.94 39.19
CA SER A 158 -7.03 34.06 38.18
C SER A 158 -8.07 33.66 37.13
N PRO A 159 -7.66 33.37 35.88
CA PRO A 159 -8.55 32.80 34.87
C PRO A 159 -9.20 31.48 35.35
N ALA A 160 -8.48 30.66 36.11
CA ALA A 160 -9.01 29.42 36.68
C ALA A 160 -10.15 29.67 37.69
N SER A 161 -10.02 30.71 38.53
CA SER A 161 -11.08 31.15 39.45
C SER A 161 -12.34 31.54 38.69
N TYR A 162 -12.19 32.28 37.58
CA TYR A 162 -13.31 32.64 36.71
C TYR A 162 -13.95 31.41 36.05
N LEU A 163 -13.16 30.46 35.54
CA LEU A 163 -13.68 29.21 34.97
C LEU A 163 -14.44 28.37 36.01
N LEU A 164 -13.94 28.30 37.25
CA LEU A 164 -14.61 27.64 38.35
C LEU A 164 -15.95 28.32 38.68
N ASP A 165 -15.99 29.65 38.65
CA ASP A 165 -17.21 30.42 38.87
C ASP A 165 -18.23 30.22 37.73
N LEU A 166 -17.78 30.13 36.47
CA LEU A 166 -18.64 29.75 35.35
C LEU A 166 -19.19 28.33 35.50
N TYR A 167 -18.36 27.38 35.92
CA TYR A 167 -18.79 26.00 36.17
C TYR A 167 -19.84 25.93 37.28
N LYS A 168 -19.61 26.60 38.42
CA LYS A 168 -20.61 26.73 39.51
C LYS A 168 -21.88 27.44 39.07
N PHE A 169 -21.74 28.47 38.23
CA PHE A 169 -22.89 29.18 37.67
C PHE A 169 -23.73 28.25 36.81
N ILE A 170 -23.11 27.48 35.92
CA ILE A 170 -23.81 26.47 35.11
C ILE A 170 -24.49 25.43 36.00
N GLN A 171 -23.82 24.90 37.03
CA GLN A 171 -24.46 24.00 38.00
C GLN A 171 -25.68 24.64 38.67
N SER A 172 -25.64 25.94 38.96
CA SER A 172 -26.78 26.67 39.52
C SER A 172 -27.95 26.82 38.53
N VAL A 173 -27.64 26.94 37.23
CA VAL A 173 -28.62 26.98 36.14
C VAL A 173 -29.20 25.60 35.87
N GLU A 174 -28.39 24.55 35.89
CA GLU A 174 -28.82 23.15 35.71
C GLU A 174 -29.77 22.69 36.81
N LEU A 175 -29.55 23.14 38.06
CA LEU A 175 -30.50 22.94 39.17
C LEU A 175 -31.89 23.54 38.90
N ASP A 176 -31.97 24.60 38.08
CA ASP A 176 -33.24 25.23 37.69
C ASP A 176 -33.79 24.68 36.34
N GLY A 177 -33.09 23.72 35.72
CA GLY A 177 -33.42 23.07 34.43
C GLY A 177 -34.58 22.06 34.51
N SER A 178 -35.10 21.65 33.34
CA SER A 178 -36.14 20.62 33.24
C SER A 178 -35.54 19.20 33.24
N ASN A 179 -36.37 18.17 33.45
CA ASN A 179 -35.94 16.76 33.39
C ASN A 179 -35.39 16.34 32.00
N GLN A 180 -35.62 17.12 30.94
CA GLN A 180 -35.10 16.88 29.60
C GLN A 180 -33.83 17.69 29.27
N ALA A 181 -33.35 18.52 30.21
CA ALA A 181 -32.16 19.33 29.98
C ALA A 181 -30.91 18.45 29.81
N ARG A 182 -30.20 18.64 28.69
CA ARG A 182 -28.88 18.03 28.45
C ARG A 182 -27.82 18.81 29.22
N LYS A 183 -27.42 18.28 30.36
CA LYS A 183 -26.40 18.88 31.25
C LYS A 183 -25.02 18.92 30.59
N LEU A 184 -24.16 19.79 31.09
CA LEU A 184 -22.76 19.93 30.65
C LEU A 184 -21.99 18.62 30.83
N GLU A 185 -22.17 17.95 31.96
CA GLU A 185 -21.56 16.63 32.23
C GLU A 185 -21.94 15.57 31.17
N THR A 186 -23.14 15.68 30.58
CA THR A 186 -23.59 14.79 29.51
C THR A 186 -22.98 15.13 28.16
N ARG A 187 -22.59 16.39 27.92
CA ARG A 187 -21.99 16.84 26.65
C ARG A 187 -20.47 16.74 26.63
N ARG A 188 -19.86 16.98 27.79
CA ARG A 188 -18.41 17.04 28.03
C ARG A 188 -18.12 16.38 29.38
N ALA A 189 -18.14 15.04 29.38
CA ALA A 189 -17.90 14.22 30.58
C ALA A 189 -16.45 14.30 31.08
N ASP A 190 -15.56 14.87 30.29
CA ASP A 190 -14.16 15.16 30.59
C ASP A 190 -14.00 16.37 31.53
N ILE A 191 -14.81 17.44 31.36
CA ILE A 191 -14.68 18.69 32.15
C ILE A 191 -14.74 18.45 33.66
N PRO A 192 -15.70 17.67 34.22
CA PRO A 192 -15.75 17.40 35.65
C PRO A 192 -14.53 16.62 36.18
N LYS A 193 -13.81 15.90 35.31
CA LYS A 193 -12.62 15.10 35.65
C LYS A 193 -11.32 15.87 35.43
N LEU A 194 -11.37 17.02 34.75
CA LEU A 194 -10.21 17.83 34.43
C LEU A 194 -9.61 18.42 35.71
N SER A 195 -8.36 18.10 36.00
CA SER A 195 -7.63 18.68 37.13
C SER A 195 -7.26 20.13 36.80
N LEU A 196 -7.45 21.03 37.77
CA LEU A 196 -7.06 22.43 37.64
C LEU A 196 -5.56 22.57 37.96
N ASP A 197 -4.72 22.39 36.95
CA ASP A 197 -3.27 22.58 37.01
C ASP A 197 -2.80 23.57 35.92
N ASN A 198 -1.48 23.83 35.89
CA ASN A 198 -0.90 24.73 34.90
C ASN A 198 -1.02 24.20 33.46
N ASP A 199 -0.96 22.88 33.25
CA ASP A 199 -1.03 22.30 31.91
C ASP A 199 -2.45 22.43 31.36
N ALA A 200 -3.47 22.07 32.15
CA ALA A 200 -4.87 22.22 31.78
C ALA A 200 -5.27 23.69 31.53
N LEU A 201 -4.61 24.64 32.21
CA LEU A 201 -4.92 26.07 32.09
C LEU A 201 -4.18 26.76 30.94
N TYR A 202 -2.90 26.41 30.71
CA TYR A 202 -2.01 27.16 29.82
C TYR A 202 -1.54 26.38 28.59
N LYS A 203 -1.64 25.04 28.57
CA LYS A 203 -1.24 24.26 27.39
C LYS A 203 -2.25 24.49 26.26
N GLU A 204 -1.76 25.05 25.16
CA GLU A 204 -2.56 25.17 23.95
C GLU A 204 -2.86 23.77 23.37
N VAL A 205 -4.14 23.51 23.12
CA VAL A 205 -4.64 22.27 22.51
C VAL A 205 -5.52 22.61 21.33
N THR A 206 -5.49 21.80 20.28
CA THR A 206 -6.32 22.04 19.09
C THR A 206 -7.78 21.69 19.39
N ALA A 207 -8.71 22.43 18.77
CA ALA A 207 -10.14 22.12 18.89
C ALA A 207 -10.45 20.70 18.40
N LEU A 208 -9.74 20.22 17.37
CA LEU A 208 -9.90 18.87 16.83
C LEU A 208 -9.47 17.78 17.82
N SER A 209 -8.37 17.98 18.56
CA SER A 209 -7.94 17.05 19.63
C SER A 209 -9.07 16.87 20.65
N ILE A 210 -9.66 17.97 21.10
CA ILE A 210 -10.77 17.93 22.06
C ILE A 210 -11.97 17.18 21.47
N VAL A 211 -12.32 17.42 20.21
CA VAL A 211 -13.43 16.73 19.53
C VAL A 211 -13.15 15.23 19.44
N ASN A 212 -11.95 14.83 19.04
CA ASN A 212 -11.56 13.43 18.91
C ASN A 212 -11.55 12.72 20.27
N ASP A 213 -11.05 13.37 21.32
CA ASP A 213 -11.05 12.80 22.69
C ASP A 213 -12.48 12.56 23.19
N VAL A 214 -13.38 13.51 22.95
CA VAL A 214 -14.80 13.42 23.36
C VAL A 214 -15.53 12.33 22.56
N LEU A 215 -15.33 12.27 21.25
CA LEU A 215 -15.94 11.25 20.40
C LEU A 215 -15.38 9.86 20.70
N SER A 216 -14.07 9.74 20.92
CA SER A 216 -13.42 8.47 21.30
C SER A 216 -13.89 7.98 22.66
N GLY A 217 -14.06 8.88 23.63
CA GLY A 217 -14.65 8.55 24.92
C GLY A 217 -16.09 8.06 24.81
N SER A 218 -16.89 8.68 23.94
CA SER A 218 -18.27 8.27 23.69
C SER A 218 -18.34 6.91 22.98
N ALA A 219 -17.47 6.67 22.00
CA ALA A 219 -17.35 5.38 21.33
C ALA A 219 -16.92 4.27 22.30
N ARG A 220 -15.94 4.56 23.17
CA ARG A 220 -15.48 3.63 24.21
C ARG A 220 -16.62 3.19 25.13
N GLU A 221 -17.46 4.11 25.58
CA GLU A 221 -18.62 3.76 26.44
C GLU A 221 -19.58 2.75 25.76
N TYR A 222 -19.75 2.84 24.44
CA TYR A 222 -20.56 1.89 23.67
C TYR A 222 -19.82 0.55 23.44
N ILE A 223 -18.52 0.60 23.10
CA ILE A 223 -17.69 -0.60 22.88
C ILE A 223 -17.57 -1.43 24.16
N ASP A 224 -17.47 -0.78 25.32
CA ASP A 224 -17.40 -1.46 26.61
C ASP A 224 -18.70 -2.24 26.91
N GLN A 225 -19.82 -1.85 26.30
CA GLN A 225 -21.11 -2.54 26.41
C GLN A 225 -21.29 -3.66 25.37
N SER A 226 -20.54 -3.64 24.25
CA SER A 226 -20.63 -4.66 23.19
C SER A 226 -19.81 -5.93 23.48
N GLY A 227 -19.03 -5.94 24.57
CA GLY A 227 -18.16 -7.07 24.94
C GLY A 227 -16.78 -7.06 24.29
N GLN A 228 -16.35 -5.93 23.72
CA GLN A 228 -15.04 -5.76 23.06
C GLN A 228 -14.16 -4.73 23.80
N ALA A 229 -14.27 -4.68 25.13
CA ALA A 229 -13.57 -3.70 25.97
C ALA A 229 -12.03 -3.82 25.91
N ASP A 230 -11.51 -4.98 25.50
CA ASP A 230 -10.09 -5.27 25.32
C ASP A 230 -9.49 -4.65 24.05
N LYS A 231 -10.31 -4.33 23.05
CA LYS A 231 -9.85 -3.76 21.78
C LYS A 231 -9.71 -2.24 21.84
N ALA A 232 -8.76 -1.68 21.08
CA ALA A 232 -8.64 -0.24 20.90
C ALA A 232 -9.83 0.31 20.09
N VAL A 233 -10.23 1.57 20.33
CA VAL A 233 -11.34 2.21 19.57
C VAL A 233 -11.06 2.18 18.07
N ASN A 234 -9.83 2.53 17.67
CA ASN A 234 -9.41 2.54 16.27
C ASN A 234 -9.40 1.14 15.64
N GLN A 235 -9.12 0.10 16.42
CA GLN A 235 -9.23 -1.29 15.96
C GLN A 235 -10.69 -1.63 15.63
N ILE A 236 -11.64 -1.26 16.49
CA ILE A 236 -13.06 -1.47 16.24
C ILE A 236 -13.55 -0.69 15.02
N LEU A 237 -13.08 0.54 14.81
CA LEU A 237 -13.41 1.31 13.61
C LEU A 237 -12.87 0.67 12.32
N GLY A 238 -11.72 -0.01 12.40
CA GLY A 238 -11.19 -0.84 11.32
C GLY A 238 -12.05 -2.09 11.09
N ASP A 239 -12.45 -2.79 12.15
CA ASP A 239 -13.22 -4.05 12.05
C ASP A 239 -14.70 -3.83 11.64
N THR A 240 -15.23 -2.62 11.80
CA THR A 240 -16.67 -2.34 11.62
C THR A 240 -17.00 -1.97 10.19
N HIS A 241 -18.09 -2.53 9.65
CA HIS A 241 -18.66 -2.12 8.37
C HIS A 241 -19.86 -1.19 8.59
N PHE A 242 -19.77 0.02 8.03
CA PHE A 242 -20.84 1.01 8.02
C PHE A 242 -20.80 1.77 6.68
N PRO A 243 -21.92 2.32 6.17
CA PRO A 243 -21.99 2.88 4.82
C PRO A 243 -20.89 3.90 4.52
N PHE A 244 -20.09 3.58 3.50
CA PHE A 244 -19.12 4.43 2.79
C PHE A 244 -18.11 5.23 3.63
N THR A 245 -18.00 4.97 4.93
CA THR A 245 -17.12 5.66 5.88
C THR A 245 -16.25 4.69 6.67
N LEU A 246 -16.82 3.54 7.07
CA LEU A 246 -16.08 2.44 7.69
C LEU A 246 -15.95 1.26 6.71
N PRO A 247 -14.85 0.50 6.72
CA PRO A 247 -13.80 0.48 7.73
C PRO A 247 -12.85 1.69 7.67
N TYR A 248 -12.38 2.12 8.85
CA TYR A 248 -11.44 3.23 9.01
C TYR A 248 -10.20 2.77 9.81
N SER A 249 -9.02 2.85 9.19
CA SER A 249 -7.74 2.49 9.81
C SER A 249 -6.88 3.74 10.03
N LEU A 250 -6.79 4.21 11.28
CA LEU A 250 -5.89 5.30 11.66
C LEU A 250 -4.41 4.96 11.37
N PRO A 251 -3.89 3.76 11.73
CA PRO A 251 -2.48 3.45 11.49
C PRO A 251 -2.11 3.49 10.01
N THR A 252 -2.97 2.96 9.14
CA THR A 252 -2.74 3.01 7.68
C THR A 252 -2.71 4.46 7.18
N GLN A 253 -3.60 5.33 7.67
CA GLN A 253 -3.58 6.74 7.31
C GLN A 253 -2.31 7.45 7.78
N GLN A 254 -1.85 7.17 9.00
CA GLN A 254 -0.60 7.72 9.53
C GLN A 254 0.59 7.28 8.66
N ILE A 255 0.73 5.98 8.40
CA ILE A 255 1.82 5.44 7.57
C ILE A 255 1.83 6.10 6.19
N ASN A 256 0.70 6.11 5.49
CA ASN A 256 0.63 6.62 4.12
C ASN A 256 0.86 8.13 4.05
N LYS A 257 0.25 8.90 4.96
CA LYS A 257 0.47 10.36 5.01
C LYS A 257 1.91 10.71 5.34
N GLY A 258 2.49 10.06 6.34
CA GLY A 258 3.83 10.40 6.78
C GLY A 258 4.94 9.98 5.83
N LEU A 259 4.82 8.81 5.19
CA LEU A 259 5.72 8.45 4.10
C LEU A 259 5.52 9.35 2.87
N GLY A 260 4.26 9.72 2.58
CA GLY A 260 3.91 10.64 1.50
C GLY A 260 4.58 12.01 1.61
N ALA A 261 4.69 12.57 2.82
CA ALA A 261 5.42 13.82 3.06
C ALA A 261 6.91 13.73 2.71
N SER A 262 7.50 12.52 2.80
CA SER A 262 8.88 12.23 2.39
C SER A 262 8.99 11.80 0.91
N ASN A 263 7.92 11.85 0.12
CA ASN A 263 7.85 11.29 -1.24
C ASN A 263 8.34 9.83 -1.29
N ILE A 264 7.82 8.99 -0.40
CA ILE A 264 8.06 7.54 -0.37
C ILE A 264 6.72 6.84 -0.14
N GLU A 265 6.58 5.64 -0.70
CA GLU A 265 5.43 4.77 -0.51
C GLU A 265 5.81 3.56 0.36
N LEU A 266 4.85 3.01 1.11
CA LEU A 266 5.10 1.85 1.97
C LEU A 266 5.67 0.67 1.19
N GLY A 267 5.15 0.38 -0.01
CA GLY A 267 5.66 -0.68 -0.89
C GLY A 267 7.14 -0.49 -1.24
N THR A 268 7.59 0.76 -1.45
CA THR A 268 9.01 1.07 -1.72
C THR A 268 9.87 0.84 -0.48
N VAL A 269 9.36 1.12 0.72
CA VAL A 269 10.06 0.79 1.97
C VAL A 269 10.21 -0.73 2.08
N ILE A 270 9.11 -1.48 1.93
CA ILE A 270 9.08 -2.95 2.00
C ILE A 270 10.09 -3.57 1.03
N GLN A 271 10.16 -3.06 -0.21
CA GLN A 271 11.09 -3.56 -1.23
C GLN A 271 12.56 -3.24 -0.89
N ARG A 272 12.84 -2.09 -0.28
CA ARG A 272 14.21 -1.68 0.03
C ARG A 272 14.78 -2.32 1.29
N VAL A 273 13.93 -2.63 2.27
CA VAL A 273 14.32 -3.34 3.50
C VAL A 273 14.44 -4.84 3.28
N ASP A 274 13.91 -5.39 2.19
CA ASP A 274 14.13 -6.78 1.81
C ASP A 274 15.65 -7.07 1.69
N PRO A 275 16.19 -8.06 2.43
CA PRO A 275 17.60 -8.43 2.33
C PRO A 275 18.01 -8.91 0.94
N GLN A 276 17.08 -9.38 0.10
CA GLN A 276 17.39 -9.89 -1.25
C GLN A 276 17.72 -8.75 -2.24
N PHE A 277 18.31 -9.11 -3.40
CA PHE A 277 18.42 -8.17 -4.52
C PHE A 277 17.03 -7.81 -5.01
N SER A 278 16.79 -6.55 -5.36
CA SER A 278 15.44 -6.05 -5.70
C SER A 278 14.76 -6.74 -6.89
N TRP A 279 15.51 -7.49 -7.72
CA TRP A 279 15.00 -8.31 -8.82
C TRP A 279 14.93 -9.83 -8.51
N ASN A 280 15.47 -10.27 -7.37
CA ASN A 280 15.43 -11.66 -6.89
C ASN A 280 14.45 -11.88 -5.73
N THR A 281 13.75 -10.83 -5.31
CA THR A 281 12.73 -10.86 -4.26
C THR A 281 11.71 -12.00 -4.49
N THR A 282 11.23 -12.59 -3.40
CA THR A 282 10.24 -13.68 -3.46
C THR A 282 8.90 -13.20 -4.00
N GLN A 283 8.11 -14.09 -4.61
CA GLN A 283 6.78 -13.74 -5.12
C GLN A 283 5.86 -13.22 -4.01
N GLU A 284 5.92 -13.84 -2.83
CA GLU A 284 5.16 -13.40 -1.65
C GLU A 284 5.50 -11.96 -1.25
N LYS A 285 6.79 -11.61 -1.29
CA LYS A 285 7.25 -10.26 -0.98
C LYS A 285 6.86 -9.26 -2.07
N TYR A 286 6.88 -9.64 -3.35
CA TYR A 286 6.30 -8.80 -4.42
C TYR A 286 4.79 -8.59 -4.22
N ASN A 287 4.03 -9.62 -3.85
CA ASN A 287 2.61 -9.48 -3.54
C ASN A 287 2.40 -8.49 -2.38
N GLN A 288 3.19 -8.59 -1.31
CA GLN A 288 3.18 -7.65 -0.19
C GLN A 288 3.45 -6.20 -0.64
N VAL A 289 4.47 -6.00 -1.49
CA VAL A 289 4.81 -4.67 -2.05
C VAL A 289 3.65 -4.12 -2.88
N LEU A 290 3.09 -4.93 -3.78
CA LEU A 290 1.98 -4.56 -4.65
C LEU A 290 0.73 -4.17 -3.85
N LEU A 291 0.38 -4.95 -2.83
CA LEU A 291 -0.74 -4.64 -1.95
C LEU A 291 -0.49 -3.38 -1.12
N ALA A 292 0.73 -3.17 -0.63
CA ALA A 292 1.09 -1.94 0.08
C ALA A 292 1.01 -0.69 -0.82
N TYR A 293 1.31 -0.81 -2.12
CA TYR A 293 1.13 0.29 -3.07
C TYR A 293 -0.32 0.71 -3.28
N THR A 294 -1.31 -0.14 -2.96
CA THR A 294 -2.72 0.29 -2.98
C THR A 294 -3.00 1.41 -1.98
N GLN A 295 -2.19 1.52 -0.91
CA GLN A 295 -2.38 2.38 0.25
C GLN A 295 -3.71 2.12 0.99
N LEU A 296 -4.33 0.95 0.75
CA LEU A 296 -5.51 0.50 1.47
C LEU A 296 -5.09 -0.25 2.75
N SER A 297 -5.98 -0.22 3.74
CA SER A 297 -5.85 -1.03 4.95
C SER A 297 -6.30 -2.47 4.72
N SER A 298 -5.85 -3.40 5.55
CA SER A 298 -6.26 -4.82 5.49
C SER A 298 -7.78 -4.98 5.52
N GLU A 299 -8.45 -4.14 6.31
CA GLU A 299 -9.89 -4.19 6.51
C GLU A 299 -10.63 -3.68 5.25
N GLN A 300 -10.07 -2.70 4.55
CA GLN A 300 -10.57 -2.22 3.25
C GLN A 300 -10.34 -3.24 2.14
N ILE A 301 -9.15 -3.84 2.08
CA ILE A 301 -8.82 -4.93 1.14
C ILE A 301 -9.81 -6.07 1.34
N ALA A 302 -9.98 -6.53 2.58
CA ALA A 302 -10.90 -7.61 2.93
C ALA A 302 -12.34 -7.30 2.51
N LEU A 303 -12.83 -6.07 2.73
CA LEU A 303 -14.17 -5.66 2.29
C LEU A 303 -14.36 -5.78 0.77
N LEU A 304 -13.35 -5.37 0.00
CA LEU A 304 -13.41 -5.41 -1.47
C LEU A 304 -13.38 -6.84 -2.02
N SER A 305 -12.63 -7.73 -1.36
CA SER A 305 -12.44 -9.12 -1.77
C SER A 305 -13.45 -10.11 -1.16
N LEU A 306 -14.49 -9.62 -0.47
CA LEU A 306 -15.54 -10.50 0.04
C LEU A 306 -16.23 -11.23 -1.13
N PRO A 307 -16.62 -12.51 -0.93
CA PRO A 307 -17.49 -13.20 -1.88
C PRO A 307 -18.81 -12.44 -2.07
N ASP A 308 -19.37 -12.46 -3.28
CA ASP A 308 -20.66 -11.83 -3.54
C ASP A 308 -21.78 -12.47 -2.69
N VAL A 309 -22.54 -11.65 -1.96
CA VAL A 309 -23.68 -12.10 -1.13
C VAL A 309 -24.87 -12.47 -2.02
N PHE A 310 -25.06 -11.71 -3.10
CA PHE A 310 -26.11 -11.94 -4.07
C PHE A 310 -25.54 -12.46 -5.39
N THR A 311 -26.30 -13.33 -6.08
CA THR A 311 -25.95 -13.76 -7.44
C THR A 311 -26.57 -12.84 -8.49
N GLN A 312 -26.01 -12.83 -9.69
CA GLN A 312 -26.51 -12.07 -10.83
C GLN A 312 -27.99 -12.36 -11.13
N ASN A 313 -28.39 -13.63 -11.01
CA ASN A 313 -29.77 -14.08 -11.24
C ASN A 313 -30.28 -14.85 -10.02
N PHE A 314 -31.31 -14.34 -9.37
CA PHE A 314 -32.02 -15.06 -8.32
C PHE A 314 -33.30 -15.63 -8.93
N LEU A 315 -33.45 -16.96 -8.97
CA LEU A 315 -34.57 -17.63 -9.63
C LEU A 315 -35.35 -18.51 -8.66
N THR A 316 -36.63 -18.23 -8.55
CA THR A 316 -37.60 -19.05 -7.83
C THR A 316 -38.15 -20.16 -8.71
N GLN A 317 -38.74 -21.20 -8.09
CA GLN A 317 -39.46 -22.24 -8.83
C GLN A 317 -40.54 -21.67 -9.77
N THR A 318 -41.21 -20.57 -9.37
CA THR A 318 -42.24 -19.91 -10.18
C THR A 318 -41.67 -19.34 -11.48
N GLU A 319 -40.54 -18.64 -11.41
CA GLU A 319 -39.87 -18.07 -12.58
C GLU A 319 -39.33 -19.16 -13.51
N LEU A 320 -38.75 -20.22 -12.93
CA LEU A 320 -38.29 -21.37 -13.69
C LEU A 320 -39.45 -22.11 -14.37
N SER A 321 -40.61 -22.22 -13.71
CA SER A 321 -41.79 -22.87 -14.29
C SER A 321 -42.41 -22.04 -15.44
N ALA A 322 -42.28 -20.72 -15.38
CA ALA A 322 -42.67 -19.81 -16.46
C ALA A 322 -41.70 -19.87 -17.67
N GLY A 323 -40.51 -20.45 -17.49
CA GLY A 323 -39.44 -20.49 -18.48
C GLY A 323 -38.61 -19.21 -18.43
N TYR A 324 -37.62 -19.17 -17.54
CA TYR A 324 -36.67 -18.06 -17.44
C TYR A 324 -35.87 -17.94 -18.73
N LEU A 325 -35.67 -16.72 -19.21
CA LEU A 325 -34.82 -16.39 -20.36
C LEU A 325 -33.77 -15.37 -19.93
N SER A 326 -32.49 -15.68 -20.10
CA SER A 326 -31.39 -14.75 -19.82
C SER A 326 -31.42 -13.54 -20.75
N ALA A 327 -30.66 -12.49 -20.43
CA ALA A 327 -30.31 -11.49 -21.44
C ALA A 327 -29.50 -12.13 -22.58
N SER A 328 -29.52 -11.49 -23.75
CA SER A 328 -28.70 -11.97 -24.88
C SER A 328 -27.22 -11.81 -24.57
N THR A 329 -26.44 -12.85 -24.88
CA THR A 329 -24.98 -12.89 -24.69
C THR A 329 -24.20 -12.71 -25.99
N THR A 330 -24.88 -12.48 -27.12
CA THR A 330 -24.22 -12.23 -28.41
C THR A 330 -23.52 -10.87 -28.45
N GLU A 331 -24.08 -9.86 -27.79
CA GLU A 331 -23.65 -8.46 -27.82
C GLU A 331 -22.56 -8.13 -26.79
N ILE A 332 -22.03 -9.12 -26.06
CA ILE A 332 -21.16 -8.85 -24.91
C ILE A 332 -19.77 -8.37 -25.31
N LEU A 333 -19.15 -9.07 -26.27
CA LEU A 333 -17.80 -8.77 -26.76
C LEU A 333 -17.91 -8.25 -28.19
N ALA A 334 -17.63 -6.96 -28.40
CA ALA A 334 -17.73 -6.34 -29.72
C ALA A 334 -16.63 -6.83 -30.66
N GLU A 335 -15.46 -7.17 -30.13
CA GLU A 335 -14.29 -7.61 -30.86
C GLU A 335 -14.33 -9.08 -31.29
N LYS A 336 -15.31 -9.88 -30.83
CA LYS A 336 -15.42 -11.32 -31.16
C LYS A 336 -16.72 -11.68 -31.86
N ASP A 337 -16.63 -12.51 -32.90
CA ASP A 337 -17.83 -13.08 -33.53
C ASP A 337 -18.48 -14.15 -32.63
N LEU A 338 -19.44 -13.72 -31.81
CA LEU A 338 -20.23 -14.59 -30.94
C LEU A 338 -21.48 -15.14 -31.65
N SER A 339 -21.54 -15.12 -32.97
CA SER A 339 -22.67 -15.62 -33.77
C SER A 339 -22.95 -17.12 -33.65
N ARG A 340 -22.12 -17.92 -32.97
CA ARG A 340 -22.28 -19.38 -32.84
C ARG A 340 -22.00 -19.92 -31.44
N HIS A 341 -22.09 -19.09 -30.42
CA HIS A 341 -21.83 -19.53 -29.04
C HIS A 341 -22.97 -20.35 -28.43
N GLY A 342 -22.71 -20.99 -27.28
CA GLY A 342 -23.69 -21.71 -26.48
C GLY A 342 -23.41 -21.61 -24.98
N TYR A 343 -24.02 -22.51 -24.19
CA TYR A 343 -23.95 -22.48 -22.74
C TYR A 343 -23.51 -23.83 -22.17
N ILE A 344 -22.63 -23.80 -21.17
CA ILE A 344 -22.13 -24.97 -20.46
C ILE A 344 -22.10 -24.71 -18.95
N VAL A 345 -22.18 -25.76 -18.17
CA VAL A 345 -22.16 -25.72 -16.71
C VAL A 345 -20.71 -25.75 -16.20
N LYS A 346 -20.39 -24.90 -15.21
CA LYS A 346 -19.18 -25.04 -14.42
C LYS A 346 -19.32 -26.23 -13.48
N ALA A 347 -18.45 -27.24 -13.63
CA ALA A 347 -18.50 -28.43 -12.80
C ALA A 347 -18.29 -28.09 -11.32
N ALA A 348 -19.20 -28.54 -10.45
CA ALA A 348 -19.11 -28.47 -9.00
C ALA A 348 -19.87 -29.64 -8.37
N ASP A 349 -19.64 -29.96 -7.09
CA ASP A 349 -20.21 -31.14 -6.44
C ASP A 349 -21.74 -31.15 -6.41
N ASN A 350 -22.35 -29.96 -6.35
CA ASN A 350 -23.80 -29.79 -6.28
C ASN A 350 -24.48 -29.71 -7.67
N ILE A 351 -23.75 -29.75 -8.78
CA ILE A 351 -24.31 -29.55 -10.11
C ILE A 351 -23.76 -30.54 -11.15
N LYS A 352 -24.65 -31.12 -11.95
CA LYS A 352 -24.31 -31.95 -13.12
C LYS A 352 -25.03 -31.40 -14.34
N GLY A 353 -24.30 -31.27 -15.45
CA GLY A 353 -24.84 -30.75 -16.70
C GLY A 353 -23.80 -30.81 -17.83
N PRO A 354 -24.11 -30.26 -19.02
CA PRO A 354 -23.17 -30.24 -20.15
C PRO A 354 -21.97 -29.35 -19.82
N THR A 355 -20.76 -29.90 -19.83
CA THR A 355 -19.50 -29.17 -19.54
C THR A 355 -18.73 -28.79 -20.79
N GLN A 356 -19.22 -29.17 -21.98
CA GLN A 356 -18.62 -28.87 -23.28
C GLN A 356 -19.71 -28.64 -24.33
N LEU A 357 -19.45 -27.76 -25.28
CA LEU A 357 -20.29 -27.51 -26.45
C LEU A 357 -20.20 -28.70 -27.42
N VAL A 358 -21.33 -29.03 -28.06
CA VAL A 358 -21.45 -30.07 -29.07
C VAL A 358 -22.00 -29.45 -30.35
N GLU A 359 -21.39 -29.77 -31.50
CA GLU A 359 -21.71 -29.12 -32.78
C GLU A 359 -23.13 -29.42 -33.28
N HIS A 360 -23.69 -30.56 -32.89
CA HIS A 360 -25.03 -31.00 -33.28
C HIS A 360 -25.61 -31.89 -32.17
N SER A 361 -26.46 -31.31 -31.31
CA SER A 361 -27.22 -32.10 -30.33
C SER A 361 -28.58 -32.47 -30.93
N ASP A 362 -28.92 -33.76 -30.90
CA ASP A 362 -30.26 -34.25 -31.24
C ASP A 362 -31.29 -33.97 -30.12
N ALA A 363 -30.81 -33.60 -28.93
CA ALA A 363 -31.66 -33.28 -27.79
C ALA A 363 -32.27 -31.88 -27.94
N SER A 364 -33.56 -31.75 -27.65
CA SER A 364 -34.23 -30.45 -27.66
C SER A 364 -33.84 -29.55 -26.48
N TYR A 365 -33.26 -30.13 -25.42
CA TYR A 365 -32.75 -29.44 -24.24
C TYR A 365 -31.71 -30.33 -23.54
N ASP A 366 -30.85 -29.70 -22.75
CA ASP A 366 -29.95 -30.39 -21.83
C ASP A 366 -30.55 -30.44 -20.43
N VAL A 367 -30.22 -31.49 -19.67
CA VAL A 367 -30.65 -31.62 -18.26
C VAL A 367 -29.55 -31.11 -17.35
N ILE A 368 -29.89 -30.15 -16.48
CA ILE A 368 -29.04 -29.65 -15.40
C ILE A 368 -29.60 -30.17 -14.08
N GLU A 369 -28.86 -31.03 -13.40
CA GLU A 369 -29.24 -31.61 -12.11
C GLU A 369 -28.51 -30.89 -10.97
N LEU A 370 -29.28 -30.27 -10.07
CA LEU A 370 -28.83 -29.47 -8.93
C LEU A 370 -29.16 -30.17 -7.62
N THR A 371 -28.25 -30.12 -6.66
CA THR A 371 -28.50 -30.49 -5.27
C THR A 371 -28.74 -29.20 -4.47
N CYS A 372 -30.00 -28.96 -4.08
CA CYS A 372 -30.39 -27.80 -3.27
C CYS A 372 -30.43 -28.17 -1.79
N THR A 373 -29.97 -27.26 -0.93
CA THR A 373 -29.82 -27.49 0.51
C THR A 373 -30.59 -26.42 1.30
N ASN A 374 -31.28 -26.81 2.37
CA ASN A 374 -31.93 -25.86 3.29
C ASN A 374 -31.02 -25.51 4.48
N GLN A 375 -31.49 -24.64 5.38
CA GLN A 375 -30.75 -24.27 6.60
C GLN A 375 -30.48 -25.47 7.54
N ALA A 376 -31.32 -26.51 7.51
CA ALA A 376 -31.13 -27.74 8.30
C ALA A 376 -30.14 -28.73 7.65
N LYS A 377 -29.47 -28.35 6.56
CA LYS A 377 -28.57 -29.20 5.76
C LYS A 377 -29.25 -30.42 5.13
N GLU A 378 -30.58 -30.41 5.01
CA GLU A 378 -31.31 -31.39 4.22
C GLU A 378 -31.23 -31.01 2.74
N THR A 379 -31.09 -32.03 1.89
CA THR A 379 -30.87 -31.85 0.46
C THR A 379 -32.02 -32.39 -0.37
N ILE A 380 -32.36 -31.69 -1.45
CA ILE A 380 -33.25 -32.14 -2.52
C ILE A 380 -32.51 -32.06 -3.85
N THR A 381 -32.86 -32.93 -4.79
CA THR A 381 -32.32 -32.88 -6.14
C THR A 381 -33.36 -32.31 -7.09
N VAL A 382 -32.94 -31.33 -7.90
CA VAL A 382 -33.78 -30.61 -8.86
C VAL A 382 -33.17 -30.69 -10.25
N LYS A 383 -33.98 -31.07 -11.24
CA LYS A 383 -33.64 -31.10 -12.65
C LYS A 383 -34.26 -29.91 -13.35
N LEU A 384 -33.43 -29.16 -14.07
CA LEU A 384 -33.82 -28.08 -14.96
C LEU A 384 -33.54 -28.47 -16.40
N ARG A 385 -34.35 -27.97 -17.33
CA ARG A 385 -34.08 -28.03 -18.77
C ARG A 385 -33.36 -26.76 -19.19
N GLY A 386 -32.19 -26.89 -19.81
CA GLY A 386 -31.41 -25.80 -20.41
C GLY A 386 -31.53 -25.81 -21.93
N GLU A 387 -31.87 -24.67 -22.52
CA GLU A 387 -31.99 -24.51 -23.98
C GLU A 387 -31.16 -23.29 -24.44
N ASN A 388 -30.36 -23.44 -25.50
CA ASN A 388 -29.72 -22.33 -26.19
C ASN A 388 -30.68 -21.76 -27.24
N ILE A 389 -31.33 -20.64 -26.92
CA ILE A 389 -32.38 -20.06 -27.76
C ILE A 389 -31.82 -18.96 -28.64
N ILE A 390 -32.03 -19.13 -29.94
CA ILE A 390 -31.82 -18.07 -30.92
C ILE A 390 -33.05 -17.17 -30.95
N THR A 391 -32.86 -15.88 -30.66
CA THR A 391 -33.90 -14.85 -30.77
C THR A 391 -33.56 -13.87 -31.88
N TYR A 392 -34.58 -13.50 -32.66
CA TYR A 392 -34.48 -12.49 -33.71
C TYR A 392 -35.60 -11.47 -33.52
N GLN A 393 -35.25 -10.19 -33.39
CA GLN A 393 -36.25 -9.13 -33.28
C GLN A 393 -36.69 -8.69 -34.69
N ARG A 394 -37.99 -8.78 -34.98
CA ARG A 394 -38.60 -8.25 -36.22
C ARG A 394 -39.14 -6.85 -35.96
N THR A 395 -38.29 -5.83 -36.05
CA THR A 395 -38.75 -4.43 -35.97
C THR A 395 -39.44 -4.05 -37.28
N LYS A 396 -40.75 -4.36 -37.39
CA LYS A 396 -41.84 -3.84 -38.27
C LYS A 396 -41.56 -3.22 -39.67
N ALA A 397 -40.42 -3.44 -40.32
CA ALA A 397 -40.12 -2.92 -41.66
C ALA A 397 -40.40 -3.99 -42.74
N ARG A 398 -41.69 -4.25 -43.02
CA ARG A 398 -42.15 -5.22 -44.05
C ARG A 398 -41.88 -4.80 -45.51
N MET A 399 -40.88 -3.98 -45.82
CA MET A 399 -40.73 -3.40 -47.17
C MET A 399 -39.35 -3.58 -47.82
N VAL A 400 -38.36 -4.21 -47.17
CA VAL A 400 -37.05 -4.50 -47.79
C VAL A 400 -36.75 -6.00 -47.66
N PRO A 401 -36.30 -6.69 -48.73
CA PRO A 401 -35.77 -8.04 -48.63
C PRO A 401 -34.68 -8.10 -47.55
N PHE A 402 -34.82 -9.02 -46.60
CA PHE A 402 -33.90 -9.18 -45.48
C PHE A 402 -33.07 -10.44 -45.66
N ASP A 403 -31.78 -10.35 -45.29
CA ASP A 403 -30.87 -11.48 -45.27
C ASP A 403 -31.07 -12.30 -43.98
N ASN A 404 -31.47 -13.57 -44.11
CA ASN A 404 -31.60 -14.53 -43.00
C ASN A 404 -30.25 -15.04 -42.49
N SER A 405 -29.12 -14.50 -42.96
CA SER A 405 -27.82 -14.86 -42.43
C SER A 405 -27.66 -14.39 -40.98
N SER A 406 -26.94 -15.20 -40.17
CA SER A 406 -26.43 -14.80 -38.86
C SER A 406 -25.74 -13.43 -38.94
N PRO A 407 -25.75 -12.57 -37.90
CA PRO A 407 -25.91 -12.84 -36.47
C PRO A 407 -27.34 -12.85 -35.94
N PHE A 408 -27.57 -13.67 -34.92
CA PHE A 408 -28.78 -13.63 -34.09
C PHE A 408 -28.41 -13.54 -32.61
N SER A 409 -29.26 -12.88 -31.84
CA SER A 409 -29.17 -12.86 -30.38
C SER A 409 -29.36 -14.29 -29.84
N ARG A 410 -28.60 -14.64 -28.81
CA ARG A 410 -28.65 -15.94 -28.15
C ARG A 410 -28.84 -15.77 -26.67
N GLN A 411 -29.77 -16.55 -26.12
CA GLN A 411 -30.21 -16.48 -24.74
C GLN A 411 -30.29 -17.88 -24.17
N LEU A 412 -29.90 -18.03 -22.90
CA LEU A 412 -30.13 -19.25 -22.15
C LEU A 412 -31.58 -19.25 -21.66
N LYS A 413 -32.31 -20.33 -21.93
CA LYS A 413 -33.57 -20.59 -21.26
C LYS A 413 -33.43 -21.70 -20.25
N LEU A 414 -33.93 -21.46 -19.03
CA LEU A 414 -34.01 -22.45 -17.95
C LEU A 414 -35.47 -22.71 -17.62
N THR A 415 -35.87 -23.98 -17.67
CA THR A 415 -37.25 -24.38 -17.36
C THR A 415 -37.29 -25.45 -16.28
N PHE A 416 -38.11 -25.23 -15.26
CA PHE A 416 -38.47 -26.27 -14.29
C PHE A 416 -39.71 -27.01 -14.80
N VAL A 417 -39.64 -28.34 -14.85
CA VAL A 417 -40.73 -29.20 -15.28
C VAL A 417 -41.05 -30.20 -14.18
N ALA A 418 -42.31 -30.24 -13.75
CA ALA A 418 -42.74 -31.10 -12.65
C ALA A 418 -42.56 -32.59 -12.97
N GLU A 419 -42.76 -33.01 -14.22
CA GLU A 419 -42.56 -34.40 -14.64
C GLU A 419 -41.10 -34.88 -14.50
N ASP A 420 -40.13 -33.97 -14.62
CA ASP A 420 -38.70 -34.29 -14.45
C ASP A 420 -38.30 -34.38 -12.97
N ASN A 421 -39.17 -33.92 -12.06
CA ASN A 421 -38.90 -33.75 -10.64
C ASN A 421 -39.94 -34.42 -9.71
N PRO A 422 -40.27 -35.72 -9.90
CA PRO A 422 -41.34 -36.38 -9.16
C PRO A 422 -41.05 -36.54 -7.65
N SER A 423 -39.79 -36.44 -7.23
CA SER A 423 -39.33 -36.69 -5.86
C SER A 423 -39.39 -35.48 -4.92
N LEU A 424 -39.74 -34.28 -5.41
CA LEU A 424 -39.66 -33.04 -4.62
C LEU A 424 -40.58 -32.99 -3.39
N GLY A 425 -41.65 -33.78 -3.37
CA GLY A 425 -42.50 -33.95 -2.19
C GLY A 425 -43.01 -32.63 -1.59
N ASN A 426 -43.11 -32.58 -0.27
CA ASN A 426 -43.54 -31.38 0.47
C ASN A 426 -42.34 -30.48 0.81
N LEU A 427 -42.42 -29.20 0.44
CA LEU A 427 -41.38 -28.19 0.63
C LEU A 427 -41.49 -27.44 1.97
N ASP A 428 -42.26 -27.93 2.94
CA ASP A 428 -42.46 -27.30 4.27
C ASP A 428 -41.17 -27.07 5.07
N LYS A 429 -40.13 -27.88 4.81
CA LYS A 429 -38.81 -27.70 5.43
C LYS A 429 -37.87 -26.78 4.64
N GLY A 430 -38.32 -26.26 3.51
CA GLY A 430 -37.58 -25.26 2.73
C GLY A 430 -37.65 -23.87 3.38
N PRO A 431 -37.14 -22.83 2.69
CA PRO A 431 -36.61 -22.86 1.33
C PRO A 431 -35.31 -23.67 1.19
N TYR A 432 -35.13 -24.30 0.03
CA TYR A 432 -33.92 -24.99 -0.38
C TYR A 432 -33.19 -24.17 -1.44
N PHE A 433 -31.88 -24.01 -1.28
CA PHE A 433 -31.06 -23.16 -2.13
C PHE A 433 -29.98 -23.95 -2.86
N ALA A 434 -29.69 -23.59 -4.10
CA ALA A 434 -28.48 -24.02 -4.80
C ALA A 434 -27.88 -22.84 -5.56
N ASN A 435 -26.55 -22.71 -5.49
CA ASN A 435 -25.81 -21.82 -6.38
C ASN A 435 -25.32 -22.59 -7.60
N MET A 436 -25.34 -21.94 -8.75
CA MET A 436 -25.02 -22.50 -10.06
C MET A 436 -24.30 -21.46 -10.91
N ASP A 437 -23.18 -21.85 -11.50
CA ASP A 437 -22.47 -21.03 -12.49
C ASP A 437 -22.64 -21.65 -13.88
N ILE A 438 -23.12 -20.84 -14.84
CA ILE A 438 -23.23 -21.21 -16.24
C ILE A 438 -22.33 -20.31 -17.07
N TYR A 439 -21.46 -20.90 -17.87
CA TYR A 439 -20.65 -20.17 -18.84
C TYR A 439 -21.40 -20.01 -20.15
N ALA A 440 -21.42 -18.79 -20.69
CA ALA A 440 -21.52 -18.62 -22.13
C ALA A 440 -20.15 -18.93 -22.73
N ALA A 441 -20.10 -19.84 -23.70
CA ALA A 441 -18.87 -20.34 -24.28
C ALA A 441 -18.90 -20.26 -25.81
N GLU A 442 -17.78 -19.83 -26.38
CA GLU A 442 -17.53 -19.85 -27.81
C GLU A 442 -16.90 -21.18 -28.25
N TRP A 443 -17.11 -21.53 -29.52
CA TRP A 443 -16.54 -22.72 -30.13
C TRP A 443 -15.36 -22.32 -31.02
N VAL A 444 -14.15 -22.59 -30.53
CA VAL A 444 -12.91 -22.03 -31.09
C VAL A 444 -11.87 -23.13 -31.29
N ARG A 445 -10.98 -22.95 -32.27
CA ARG A 445 -9.81 -23.83 -32.41
C ARG A 445 -8.94 -23.73 -31.16
N GLU A 446 -8.46 -24.87 -30.70
CA GLU A 446 -7.55 -24.97 -29.55
C GLU A 446 -6.28 -24.14 -29.78
N ASN A 447 -5.69 -24.28 -30.97
CA ASN A 447 -4.55 -23.50 -31.45
C ASN A 447 -4.76 -23.15 -32.92
N VAL A 448 -4.06 -22.13 -33.43
CA VAL A 448 -4.12 -21.72 -34.85
C VAL A 448 -3.87 -22.90 -35.80
N SER A 449 -3.02 -23.85 -35.39
CA SER A 449 -2.65 -25.06 -36.14
C SER A 449 -3.45 -26.32 -35.80
N SER A 450 -4.35 -26.29 -34.80
CA SER A 450 -5.11 -27.47 -34.38
C SER A 450 -6.43 -27.57 -35.13
N GLU A 451 -6.78 -28.76 -35.61
CA GLU A 451 -8.14 -29.05 -36.11
C GLU A 451 -9.14 -29.27 -34.96
N THR A 452 -8.64 -29.44 -33.73
CA THR A 452 -9.46 -29.67 -32.54
C THR A 452 -10.13 -28.37 -32.09
N MET A 453 -11.46 -28.42 -31.97
CA MET A 453 -12.26 -27.33 -31.42
C MET A 453 -12.49 -27.56 -29.92
N VAL A 454 -12.43 -26.48 -29.14
CA VAL A 454 -12.64 -26.48 -27.69
C VAL A 454 -13.69 -25.45 -27.31
N SER A 455 -14.38 -25.72 -26.20
CA SER A 455 -15.30 -24.76 -25.59
C SER A 455 -14.50 -23.76 -24.78
N ARG A 456 -14.61 -22.47 -25.09
CA ARG A 456 -13.93 -21.41 -24.35
C ARG A 456 -14.97 -20.51 -23.69
N PRO A 457 -15.11 -20.53 -22.36
CA PRO A 457 -15.93 -19.56 -21.64
C PRO A 457 -15.50 -18.13 -21.96
N PHE A 458 -16.47 -17.24 -22.14
CA PHE A 458 -16.22 -15.79 -22.28
C PHE A 458 -17.07 -14.94 -21.33
N LEU A 459 -18.09 -15.52 -20.70
CA LEU A 459 -18.91 -14.87 -19.68
C LEU A 459 -19.41 -15.91 -18.68
N THR A 460 -19.33 -15.60 -17.39
CA THR A 460 -19.97 -16.38 -16.32
C THR A 460 -21.28 -15.74 -15.92
N MET A 461 -22.34 -16.53 -15.87
CA MET A 461 -23.63 -16.13 -15.33
C MET A 461 -23.88 -16.89 -14.03
N THR A 462 -24.04 -16.15 -12.93
CA THR A 462 -24.25 -16.73 -11.59
C THR A 462 -25.74 -16.79 -11.26
N TYR A 463 -26.16 -17.93 -10.70
CA TYR A 463 -27.55 -18.22 -10.38
C TYR A 463 -27.66 -18.69 -8.94
N ARG A 464 -28.62 -18.13 -8.19
CA ARG A 464 -29.12 -18.69 -6.94
C ARG A 464 -30.54 -19.18 -7.17
N ILE A 465 -30.71 -20.49 -7.07
CA ILE A 465 -31.99 -21.16 -7.25
C ILE A 465 -32.64 -21.35 -5.89
N ALA A 466 -33.89 -20.89 -5.74
CA ALA A 466 -34.68 -21.05 -4.53
C ALA A 466 -35.93 -21.89 -4.80
N ILE A 467 -36.01 -23.04 -4.13
CA ILE A 467 -37.14 -23.96 -4.20
C ILE A 467 -37.86 -23.94 -2.84
N ALA A 468 -39.03 -23.34 -2.83
CA ALA A 468 -39.79 -23.06 -1.62
C ALA A 468 -41.27 -23.36 -1.81
N LYS A 469 -42.00 -23.52 -0.71
CA LYS A 469 -43.46 -23.54 -0.74
C LYS A 469 -44.00 -22.23 -1.34
N ALA A 470 -45.16 -22.30 -1.98
CA ALA A 470 -45.81 -21.11 -2.53
C ALA A 470 -46.07 -20.06 -1.43
N GLY A 471 -45.72 -18.80 -1.69
CA GLY A 471 -45.92 -17.68 -0.76
C GLY A 471 -44.82 -17.48 0.28
N ALA A 472 -43.65 -18.09 0.13
CA ALA A 472 -42.47 -17.76 0.93
C ALA A 472 -42.15 -16.26 0.86
N SER A 473 -41.86 -15.64 2.01
CA SER A 473 -41.54 -14.20 2.08
C SER A 473 -40.16 -13.91 1.48
N LEU A 474 -39.90 -12.65 1.12
CA LEU A 474 -38.58 -12.24 0.63
C LEU A 474 -37.49 -12.45 1.71
N GLU A 475 -37.84 -12.24 2.98
CA GLU A 475 -36.95 -12.51 4.14
C GLU A 475 -36.56 -14.00 4.23
N GLU A 476 -37.50 -14.92 3.98
CA GLU A 476 -37.20 -16.36 3.93
C GLU A 476 -36.30 -16.70 2.73
N LEU A 477 -36.51 -16.02 1.59
CA LEU A 477 -35.82 -16.29 0.33
C LEU A 477 -34.42 -15.65 0.25
N GLN A 478 -34.16 -14.58 1.00
CA GLN A 478 -32.89 -13.84 1.03
C GLN A 478 -32.51 -13.45 2.47
N PRO A 479 -32.18 -14.42 3.34
CA PRO A 479 -31.93 -14.17 4.76
C PRO A 479 -30.68 -13.30 5.01
N GLU A 480 -29.77 -13.20 4.05
CA GLU A 480 -28.54 -12.39 4.17
C GLU A 480 -28.77 -10.90 3.89
N ALA A 481 -29.93 -10.52 3.33
CA ALA A 481 -30.16 -9.17 2.82
C ALA A 481 -30.12 -8.08 3.89
N ASP A 482 -30.78 -8.30 5.04
CA ASP A 482 -30.86 -7.29 6.10
C ASP A 482 -29.48 -6.89 6.63
N ALA A 483 -28.64 -7.88 6.94
CA ALA A 483 -27.28 -7.63 7.41
C ALA A 483 -26.45 -6.87 6.36
N PHE A 484 -26.59 -7.24 5.08
CA PHE A 484 -25.92 -6.55 3.99
C PHE A 484 -26.35 -5.07 3.92
N PHE A 485 -27.66 -4.79 3.88
CA PHE A 485 -28.16 -3.44 3.68
C PHE A 485 -27.90 -2.52 4.89
N ILE A 486 -28.00 -3.05 6.12
CA ILE A 486 -27.69 -2.28 7.33
C ILE A 486 -26.22 -1.86 7.33
N ASN A 487 -25.31 -2.81 7.04
CA ASN A 487 -23.87 -2.55 7.10
C ASN A 487 -23.35 -1.70 5.93
N ASN A 488 -24.00 -1.74 4.77
CA ASN A 488 -23.47 -1.14 3.54
C ASN A 488 -24.25 0.09 3.05
N PHE A 489 -25.55 0.20 3.37
CA PHE A 489 -26.42 1.32 3.00
C PHE A 489 -27.12 2.00 4.19
N GLY A 490 -27.05 1.42 5.39
CA GLY A 490 -27.58 2.04 6.62
C GLY A 490 -29.11 1.97 6.73
N LEU A 491 -29.71 0.98 6.07
CA LEU A 491 -31.16 0.78 6.01
C LEU A 491 -31.51 -0.71 6.03
N SER A 492 -32.76 -1.03 6.34
CA SER A 492 -33.26 -2.41 6.34
C SER A 492 -33.42 -2.95 4.91
N ALA A 493 -33.46 -4.28 4.73
CA ALA A 493 -33.77 -4.86 3.43
C ALA A 493 -35.17 -4.46 2.94
N GLU A 494 -36.13 -4.23 3.84
CA GLU A 494 -37.47 -3.73 3.48
C GLU A 494 -37.40 -2.33 2.85
N ASP A 495 -36.60 -1.44 3.43
CA ASP A 495 -36.40 -0.07 2.95
C ASP A 495 -35.52 0.02 1.69
N SER A 496 -34.80 -1.06 1.33
CA SER A 496 -33.90 -1.08 0.18
C SER A 496 -34.60 -0.79 -1.15
N SER A 497 -35.91 -1.05 -1.23
CA SER A 497 -36.76 -0.68 -2.36
C SER A 497 -36.74 0.81 -2.70
N GLN A 498 -36.42 1.68 -1.72
CA GLN A 498 -36.30 3.13 -1.95
C GLN A 498 -35.05 3.51 -2.73
N LEU A 499 -34.01 2.67 -2.75
CA LEU A 499 -32.73 2.93 -3.44
C LEU A 499 -32.90 3.02 -4.97
N VAL A 500 -34.03 2.57 -5.52
CA VAL A 500 -34.39 2.82 -6.93
C VAL A 500 -34.56 4.31 -7.20
N LYS A 501 -34.96 5.12 -6.22
CA LYS A 501 -35.11 6.58 -6.39
C LYS A 501 -33.75 7.25 -6.33
N LEU A 502 -33.42 8.04 -7.34
CA LEU A 502 -32.12 8.70 -7.47
C LEU A 502 -31.73 9.54 -6.24
N VAL A 503 -32.69 10.26 -5.67
CA VAL A 503 -32.46 11.09 -4.47
C VAL A 503 -32.13 10.22 -3.26
N ALA A 504 -32.91 9.17 -3.01
CA ALA A 504 -32.66 8.27 -1.88
C ALA A 504 -31.33 7.51 -2.06
N PHE A 505 -30.99 7.11 -3.29
CA PHE A 505 -29.67 6.54 -3.57
C PHE A 505 -28.54 7.55 -3.29
N GLY A 506 -28.69 8.80 -3.75
CA GLY A 506 -27.72 9.86 -3.50
C GLY A 506 -27.54 10.17 -2.02
N ASP A 507 -28.63 10.26 -1.25
CA ASP A 507 -28.62 10.50 0.19
C ASP A 507 -27.89 9.37 0.94
N GLN A 508 -28.11 8.11 0.55
CA GLN A 508 -27.58 6.92 1.24
C GLN A 508 -26.12 6.64 0.88
N THR A 509 -25.71 7.05 -0.31
CA THR A 509 -24.32 6.91 -0.77
C THR A 509 -23.48 8.16 -0.49
N GLY A 510 -24.11 9.31 -0.23
CA GLY A 510 -23.45 10.61 -0.12
C GLY A 510 -22.97 11.14 -1.47
N SER A 511 -23.67 10.80 -2.56
CA SER A 511 -23.28 11.13 -3.94
C SER A 511 -24.26 12.11 -4.59
N LYS A 512 -23.74 13.05 -5.38
CA LYS A 512 -24.55 14.00 -6.15
C LYS A 512 -25.10 13.37 -7.42
N ALA A 513 -26.13 13.99 -8.00
CA ALA A 513 -26.74 13.50 -9.24
C ALA A 513 -25.75 13.39 -10.41
N GLU A 514 -24.84 14.36 -10.57
CA GLU A 514 -23.80 14.36 -11.62
C GLU A 514 -22.80 13.21 -11.43
N GLU A 515 -22.43 12.93 -10.18
CA GLU A 515 -21.55 11.81 -9.82
C GLU A 515 -22.24 10.48 -10.11
N ILE A 516 -23.55 10.36 -9.84
CA ILE A 516 -24.34 9.17 -10.18
C ILE A 516 -24.49 9.03 -11.71
N GLU A 517 -24.70 10.13 -12.44
CA GLU A 517 -24.75 10.10 -13.90
C GLU A 517 -23.42 9.61 -14.50
N SER A 518 -22.29 10.04 -13.95
CA SER A 518 -20.95 9.56 -14.32
C SER A 518 -20.71 8.10 -13.93
N LEU A 519 -21.13 7.70 -12.72
CA LEU A 519 -21.08 6.32 -12.23
C LEU A 519 -21.83 5.33 -13.12
N LEU A 520 -22.95 5.77 -13.70
CA LEU A 520 -23.79 4.93 -14.57
C LEU A 520 -23.50 5.12 -16.07
N SER A 521 -22.47 5.91 -16.43
CA SER A 521 -22.13 6.28 -17.81
C SER A 521 -23.34 6.76 -18.63
N CYS A 522 -24.13 7.66 -18.05
CA CYS A 522 -25.36 8.17 -18.65
C CYS A 522 -25.36 9.71 -18.71
N GLY A 523 -26.34 10.28 -19.43
CA GLY A 523 -26.42 11.72 -19.64
C GLY A 523 -25.25 12.24 -20.46
N GLU A 524 -24.48 13.18 -19.92
CA GLU A 524 -23.27 13.72 -20.58
C GLU A 524 -22.09 12.74 -20.57
N ASN A 525 -22.16 11.66 -19.78
CA ASN A 525 -21.10 10.65 -19.66
C ASN A 525 -21.36 9.40 -20.52
N LEU A 526 -22.17 9.53 -21.58
CA LEU A 526 -22.44 8.40 -22.48
C LEU A 526 -21.15 7.87 -23.11
N PRO A 527 -20.98 6.55 -23.21
CA PRO A 527 -19.84 5.98 -23.89
C PRO A 527 -19.93 6.28 -25.40
N ILE A 528 -18.77 6.51 -26.02
CA ILE A 528 -18.58 6.67 -27.46
C ILE A 528 -17.51 5.70 -27.94
N VAL A 529 -17.48 5.42 -29.23
CA VAL A 529 -16.52 4.50 -29.85
C VAL A 529 -15.78 5.16 -31.00
N SER A 530 -14.52 4.78 -31.18
CA SER A 530 -13.70 5.19 -32.32
C SER A 530 -14.39 4.83 -33.65
N PRO A 531 -14.52 5.78 -34.60
CA PRO A 531 -15.01 5.47 -35.93
C PRO A 531 -13.98 4.70 -36.78
N ASN A 532 -12.75 4.54 -36.29
CA ASN A 532 -11.64 3.91 -37.01
C ASN A 532 -11.45 2.44 -36.59
N VAL A 533 -12.49 1.83 -36.03
CA VAL A 533 -12.50 0.44 -35.60
C VAL A 533 -13.71 -0.26 -36.20
N ILE A 534 -13.46 -1.37 -36.89
CA ILE A 534 -14.47 -2.27 -37.41
C ILE A 534 -14.47 -3.51 -36.52
N PHE A 535 -15.55 -3.65 -35.76
CA PHE A 535 -15.73 -4.75 -34.83
C PHE A 535 -16.03 -6.06 -35.55
N ALA A 536 -15.39 -7.15 -35.11
CA ALA A 536 -15.56 -8.46 -35.72
C ALA A 536 -16.92 -9.10 -35.40
N ASN A 537 -17.57 -8.69 -34.30
CA ASN A 537 -18.91 -9.15 -33.97
C ASN A 537 -19.94 -8.53 -34.92
N PRO A 538 -20.54 -9.33 -35.82
CA PRO A 538 -21.39 -8.77 -36.86
C PRO A 538 -22.70 -8.18 -36.32
N ILE A 539 -23.06 -8.45 -35.05
CA ILE A 539 -24.30 -7.93 -34.45
C ILE A 539 -24.32 -6.40 -34.45
N PHE A 540 -23.15 -5.76 -34.38
CA PHE A 540 -22.99 -4.30 -34.39
C PHE A 540 -22.89 -3.69 -35.80
N GLY A 541 -22.57 -4.49 -36.83
CA GLY A 541 -22.59 -4.04 -38.22
C GLY A 541 -23.96 -4.21 -38.90
N SER A 542 -24.80 -5.06 -38.32
CA SER A 542 -26.12 -5.38 -38.85
C SER A 542 -27.17 -4.38 -38.37
N TYR A 543 -28.13 -4.00 -39.22
CA TYR A 543 -29.31 -3.19 -38.83
C TYR A 543 -30.27 -3.94 -37.87
N PHE A 544 -29.81 -4.99 -37.17
CA PHE A 544 -30.62 -5.88 -36.32
C PHE A 544 -30.55 -5.54 -34.82
N ASN A 545 -29.72 -4.58 -34.40
CA ASN A 545 -29.67 -4.12 -33.02
C ASN A 545 -30.39 -2.76 -32.87
N ASP A 546 -31.47 -2.71 -32.10
CA ASP A 546 -32.21 -1.46 -31.80
C ASP A 546 -31.54 -0.64 -30.67
N GLU A 547 -30.53 -1.18 -29.99
CA GLU A 547 -29.85 -0.50 -28.87
C GLU A 547 -28.67 0.37 -29.30
N PRO A 548 -28.41 1.48 -28.56
CA PRO A 548 -27.24 2.32 -28.79
C PRO A 548 -25.95 1.53 -28.55
N PHE A 549 -25.00 1.67 -29.49
CA PHE A 549 -23.64 1.16 -29.36
C PHE A 549 -22.63 2.31 -29.40
N PRO A 550 -21.67 2.38 -28.47
CA PRO A 550 -21.54 1.52 -27.28
C PRO A 550 -22.60 1.82 -26.22
N ALA A 551 -22.68 0.93 -25.23
CA ALA A 551 -23.59 1.04 -24.09
C ALA A 551 -22.77 0.94 -22.79
N PRO A 552 -23.30 1.33 -21.62
CA PRO A 552 -22.54 1.32 -20.37
C PRO A 552 -21.93 -0.05 -20.00
N TYR A 553 -22.55 -1.15 -20.44
CA TYR A 553 -22.01 -2.50 -20.23
C TYR A 553 -20.85 -2.87 -21.17
N HIS A 554 -20.53 -2.01 -22.15
CA HIS A 554 -19.31 -2.11 -22.99
C HIS A 554 -18.20 -1.19 -22.50
N PHE A 555 -18.55 -0.03 -21.89
CA PHE A 555 -17.57 0.92 -21.38
C PHE A 555 -18.15 1.82 -20.27
N GLY A 556 -17.37 1.99 -19.21
CA GLY A 556 -17.59 2.94 -18.12
C GLY A 556 -18.54 2.44 -17.02
N GLY A 557 -19.36 1.45 -17.30
CA GLY A 557 -20.19 0.75 -16.31
C GLY A 557 -20.15 -0.77 -16.49
N VAL A 558 -19.05 -1.33 -16.97
CA VAL A 558 -18.92 -2.76 -17.27
C VAL A 558 -18.94 -3.60 -15.99
N TYR A 559 -18.17 -3.21 -14.97
CA TYR A 559 -18.07 -3.93 -13.69
C TYR A 559 -19.42 -3.98 -12.96
N ILE A 560 -20.05 -2.82 -12.79
CA ILE A 560 -21.31 -2.69 -12.03
C ILE A 560 -22.48 -3.39 -12.73
N ASN A 561 -22.44 -3.48 -14.06
CA ASN A 561 -23.46 -4.21 -14.82
C ASN A 561 -23.11 -5.69 -15.02
N ALA A 562 -21.87 -6.12 -14.71
CA ALA A 562 -21.40 -7.50 -14.92
C ALA A 562 -21.72 -8.03 -16.33
N HIS A 563 -21.43 -7.21 -17.34
CA HIS A 563 -21.75 -7.47 -18.75
C HIS A 563 -23.24 -7.76 -19.03
N GLN A 564 -24.17 -7.36 -18.15
CA GLN A 564 -25.59 -7.49 -18.43
C GLN A 564 -26.05 -6.39 -19.39
N ARG A 565 -26.67 -6.80 -20.50
CA ARG A 565 -27.16 -5.92 -21.56
C ARG A 565 -28.11 -4.82 -21.07
N ASN A 566 -28.98 -5.12 -20.10
CA ASN A 566 -29.86 -4.14 -19.47
C ASN A 566 -29.08 -3.27 -18.47
N ALA A 567 -28.17 -2.44 -18.98
CA ALA A 567 -27.35 -1.56 -18.18
C ALA A 567 -28.21 -0.65 -17.28
N MET A 568 -27.70 -0.37 -16.09
CA MET A 568 -28.30 0.64 -15.21
C MET A 568 -28.24 2.03 -15.86
N THR A 569 -29.35 2.75 -15.79
CA THR A 569 -29.48 4.10 -16.33
C THR A 569 -30.52 4.88 -15.54
N ILE A 570 -30.55 6.20 -15.71
CA ILE A 570 -31.50 7.07 -15.02
C ILE A 570 -32.71 7.32 -15.94
N ILE A 571 -33.89 6.97 -15.47
CA ILE A 571 -35.16 7.20 -16.15
C ILE A 571 -36.03 8.22 -15.37
N ARG A 572 -37.00 8.81 -16.07
CA ARG A 572 -38.04 9.62 -15.44
C ARG A 572 -39.26 8.75 -15.17
N ALA A 573 -39.59 8.55 -13.90
CA ALA A 573 -40.78 7.88 -13.41
C ALA A 573 -41.77 8.91 -12.83
N GLU A 574 -42.99 8.46 -12.48
CA GLU A 574 -44.02 9.32 -11.88
C GLU A 574 -43.54 9.97 -10.56
N GLY A 575 -42.71 9.26 -9.78
CA GLY A 575 -42.17 9.71 -8.49
C GLY A 575 -40.87 10.53 -8.56
N GLY A 576 -40.35 10.81 -9.76
CA GLY A 576 -39.07 11.52 -9.95
C GLY A 576 -38.10 10.73 -10.83
N ARG A 577 -36.79 10.97 -10.63
CA ARG A 577 -35.75 10.20 -11.34
C ARG A 577 -35.49 8.88 -10.61
N GLU A 578 -35.45 7.79 -11.36
CA GLU A 578 -35.22 6.44 -10.85
C GLU A 578 -34.07 5.76 -11.60
N ILE A 579 -33.35 4.88 -10.92
CA ILE A 579 -32.29 4.04 -11.47
C ILE A 579 -32.94 2.75 -11.99
N GLN A 580 -32.98 2.60 -13.30
CA GLN A 580 -33.53 1.42 -13.96
C GLN A 580 -32.59 0.22 -13.81
N SER A 581 -33.16 -0.99 -13.80
CA SER A 581 -32.42 -2.26 -13.78
C SER A 581 -31.56 -2.47 -12.51
N LEU A 582 -31.86 -1.77 -11.43
CA LEU A 582 -31.20 -1.96 -10.14
C LEU A 582 -31.55 -3.34 -9.57
N SER A 583 -30.57 -4.04 -9.00
CA SER A 583 -30.74 -5.33 -8.31
C SER A 583 -29.81 -5.40 -7.10
N ASN A 584 -30.06 -6.32 -6.16
CA ASN A 584 -29.22 -6.47 -4.96
C ASN A 584 -27.75 -6.78 -5.33
N PHE A 585 -27.54 -7.62 -6.35
CA PHE A 585 -26.21 -7.90 -6.92
C PHE A 585 -25.51 -6.63 -7.45
N ARG A 586 -26.22 -5.77 -8.19
CA ARG A 586 -25.64 -4.52 -8.69
C ARG A 586 -25.43 -3.49 -7.58
N LEU A 587 -26.27 -3.47 -6.55
CA LEU A 587 -26.09 -2.63 -5.36
C LEU A 587 -24.84 -3.02 -4.57
N GLU A 588 -24.55 -4.32 -4.46
CA GLU A 588 -23.30 -4.83 -3.90
C GLU A 588 -22.08 -4.36 -4.69
N ARG A 589 -22.09 -4.51 -6.01
CA ARG A 589 -21.01 -4.01 -6.87
C ARG A 589 -20.87 -2.49 -6.80
N LEU A 590 -21.99 -1.74 -6.81
CA LEU A 590 -21.98 -0.29 -6.62
C LEU A 590 -21.37 0.10 -5.27
N ASN A 591 -21.65 -0.65 -4.20
CA ASN A 591 -21.05 -0.38 -2.90
C ASN A 591 -19.53 -0.48 -2.94
N ARG A 592 -18.99 -1.60 -3.46
CA ARG A 592 -17.54 -1.82 -3.61
C ARG A 592 -16.91 -0.79 -4.55
N PHE A 593 -17.55 -0.51 -5.69
CA PHE A 593 -17.06 0.43 -6.68
C PHE A 593 -16.97 1.87 -6.15
N ILE A 594 -18.04 2.38 -5.50
CA ILE A 594 -18.04 3.74 -4.93
C ILE A 594 -16.98 3.87 -3.83
N ARG A 595 -16.81 2.85 -2.99
CA ARG A 595 -15.75 2.84 -1.96
C ARG A 595 -14.37 2.93 -2.60
N LEU A 596 -14.09 2.05 -3.56
CA LEU A 596 -12.81 2.00 -4.25
C LEU A 596 -12.53 3.30 -5.01
N GLN A 597 -13.55 3.86 -5.68
CA GLN A 597 -13.47 5.14 -6.36
C GLN A 597 -13.01 6.26 -5.44
N ARG A 598 -13.59 6.35 -4.24
CA ARG A 598 -13.22 7.37 -3.24
C ARG A 598 -11.81 7.17 -2.67
N TRP A 599 -11.36 5.92 -2.56
CA TRP A 599 -10.03 5.62 -2.03
C TRP A 599 -8.91 5.83 -3.06
N LEU A 600 -9.22 5.69 -4.35
CA LEU A 600 -8.27 5.91 -5.45
C LEU A 600 -8.37 7.31 -6.10
N ASP A 601 -9.46 8.03 -5.85
CA ASP A 601 -9.75 9.35 -6.43
C ASP A 601 -9.72 9.35 -7.97
N LEU A 602 -10.42 8.39 -8.59
CA LEU A 602 -10.49 8.22 -10.04
C LEU A 602 -11.90 8.52 -10.61
N PRO A 603 -12.00 9.05 -11.84
CA PRO A 603 -13.26 9.11 -12.57
C PRO A 603 -13.86 7.72 -12.77
N SER A 604 -15.19 7.61 -12.72
CA SER A 604 -15.90 6.30 -12.77
C SER A 604 -15.49 5.48 -14.00
N HIS A 605 -15.50 6.08 -15.18
CA HIS A 605 -15.18 5.35 -16.41
C HIS A 605 -13.71 4.88 -16.48
N GLN A 606 -12.79 5.58 -15.80
CA GLN A 606 -11.38 5.19 -15.75
C GLN A 606 -11.14 4.05 -14.76
N LEU A 607 -11.81 4.09 -13.60
CA LEU A 607 -11.79 2.98 -12.65
C LEU A 607 -12.41 1.72 -13.26
N ASP A 608 -13.54 1.85 -13.94
CA ASP A 608 -14.19 0.74 -14.63
C ASP A 608 -13.28 0.13 -15.70
N LEU A 609 -12.61 0.97 -16.51
CA LEU A 609 -11.63 0.51 -17.50
C LEU A 609 -10.46 -0.25 -16.85
N LEU A 610 -9.92 0.24 -15.74
CA LEU A 610 -8.84 -0.43 -15.00
C LEU A 610 -9.29 -1.78 -14.48
N LEU A 611 -10.40 -1.83 -13.72
CA LEU A 611 -10.91 -3.06 -13.14
C LEU A 611 -11.17 -4.12 -14.21
N THR A 612 -11.84 -3.72 -15.29
CA THR A 612 -12.24 -4.66 -16.33
C THR A 612 -11.06 -5.13 -17.16
N SER A 613 -10.06 -4.29 -17.40
CA SER A 613 -8.83 -4.71 -18.10
C SER A 613 -8.03 -5.72 -17.28
N VAL A 614 -7.97 -5.56 -15.95
CA VAL A 614 -7.35 -6.57 -15.08
C VAL A 614 -8.15 -7.86 -15.08
N MET A 615 -9.47 -7.79 -14.93
CA MET A 615 -10.35 -8.96 -14.94
C MET A 615 -10.29 -9.73 -16.27
N GLN A 616 -10.03 -9.07 -17.40
CA GLN A 616 -9.84 -9.72 -18.70
C GLN A 616 -8.45 -10.38 -18.84
N ALA A 617 -7.44 -9.88 -18.12
CA ALA A 617 -6.12 -10.49 -18.06
C ALA A 617 -6.06 -11.67 -17.06
N ASP A 618 -6.92 -11.67 -16.05
CA ASP A 618 -7.03 -12.72 -15.03
C ASP A 618 -7.93 -13.87 -15.50
N ALA A 619 -7.31 -14.92 -16.06
CA ALA A 619 -8.00 -16.09 -16.57
C ALA A 619 -8.79 -16.88 -15.50
N ASP A 620 -8.41 -16.75 -14.22
CA ASP A 620 -9.07 -17.44 -13.11
C ASP A 620 -10.25 -16.63 -12.54
N ASN A 621 -10.36 -15.33 -12.87
CA ASN A 621 -11.43 -14.44 -12.41
C ASN A 621 -12.68 -14.48 -13.30
N SER A 622 -13.27 -15.67 -13.44
CA SER A 622 -14.43 -15.86 -14.30
C SER A 622 -15.67 -15.07 -13.86
N GLN A 623 -15.79 -14.76 -12.57
CA GLN A 623 -16.95 -14.07 -11.96
C GLN A 623 -16.81 -12.53 -11.95
N GLN A 624 -15.66 -11.99 -12.38
CA GLN A 624 -15.38 -10.55 -12.43
C GLN A 624 -15.52 -9.87 -11.06
N GLU A 625 -14.93 -10.50 -10.06
CA GLU A 625 -14.87 -10.03 -8.68
C GLU A 625 -13.57 -9.24 -8.45
N ILE A 626 -13.52 -8.46 -7.37
CA ILE A 626 -12.28 -7.77 -6.98
C ILE A 626 -11.41 -8.79 -6.22
N THR A 627 -10.56 -9.50 -6.97
CA THR A 627 -9.63 -10.51 -6.46
C THR A 627 -8.29 -9.91 -6.04
N GLU A 628 -7.42 -10.71 -5.42
CA GLU A 628 -6.05 -10.27 -5.09
C GLU A 628 -5.26 -9.80 -6.33
N PRO A 629 -5.25 -10.48 -7.49
CA PRO A 629 -4.65 -9.94 -8.72
C PRO A 629 -5.19 -8.56 -9.14
N VAL A 630 -6.49 -8.31 -8.94
CA VAL A 630 -7.09 -6.98 -9.19
C VAL A 630 -6.49 -5.94 -8.25
N LEU A 631 -6.43 -6.22 -6.95
CA LEU A 631 -5.87 -5.30 -5.96
C LEU A 631 -4.38 -5.06 -6.18
N LYS A 632 -3.60 -6.11 -6.47
CA LYS A 632 -2.17 -6.01 -6.82
C LYS A 632 -1.94 -5.15 -8.06
N SER A 633 -2.77 -5.30 -9.08
CA SER A 633 -2.70 -4.48 -10.29
C SER A 633 -3.03 -3.02 -10.02
N LEU A 634 -4.03 -2.74 -9.18
CA LEU A 634 -4.34 -1.37 -8.73
C LEU A 634 -3.20 -0.75 -7.92
N GLY A 635 -2.52 -1.55 -7.11
CA GLY A 635 -1.31 -1.14 -6.39
C GLY A 635 -0.18 -0.76 -7.35
N LEU A 636 0.14 -1.62 -8.32
CA LEU A 636 1.14 -1.31 -9.34
C LEU A 636 0.76 -0.04 -10.12
N PHE A 637 -0.50 0.09 -10.53
CA PHE A 637 -0.99 1.29 -11.20
C PHE A 637 -0.74 2.54 -10.37
N ARG A 638 -1.09 2.54 -9.08
CA ARG A 638 -0.93 3.70 -8.19
C ARG A 638 0.54 4.09 -8.07
N HIS A 639 1.43 3.11 -7.89
CA HIS A 639 2.87 3.34 -7.86
C HIS A 639 3.36 3.98 -9.18
N LEU A 640 3.03 3.38 -10.32
CA LEU A 640 3.46 3.89 -11.63
C LEU A 640 2.80 5.22 -12.01
N ASN A 641 1.60 5.51 -11.51
CA ASN A 641 0.96 6.81 -11.65
C ASN A 641 1.74 7.88 -10.89
N LEU A 642 2.15 7.60 -9.65
CA LEU A 642 2.92 8.53 -8.81
C LEU A 642 4.33 8.76 -9.36
N GLN A 643 5.04 7.70 -9.74
CA GLN A 643 6.45 7.79 -10.16
C GLN A 643 6.60 8.20 -11.64
N TYR A 644 5.72 7.73 -12.52
CA TYR A 644 5.87 7.84 -13.98
C TYR A 644 4.69 8.49 -14.69
N LYS A 645 3.65 8.94 -13.97
CA LYS A 645 2.44 9.57 -14.53
C LYS A 645 1.68 8.68 -15.51
N ILE A 646 1.75 7.36 -15.30
CA ILE A 646 0.96 6.40 -16.08
C ILE A 646 -0.53 6.64 -15.85
N THR A 647 -1.28 6.81 -16.95
CA THR A 647 -2.72 7.02 -16.89
C THR A 647 -3.48 5.69 -16.85
N PRO A 648 -4.75 5.69 -16.40
CA PRO A 648 -5.60 4.50 -16.41
C PRO A 648 -5.64 3.81 -17.77
N GLU A 649 -5.72 4.56 -18.87
CA GLU A 649 -5.80 3.99 -20.22
C GLU A 649 -4.48 3.37 -20.67
N ILE A 650 -3.33 3.97 -20.34
CA ILE A 650 -2.02 3.40 -20.63
C ILE A 650 -1.88 2.05 -19.92
N PHE A 651 -2.09 2.04 -18.60
CA PHE A 651 -1.94 0.82 -17.80
C PHE A 651 -2.92 -0.28 -18.21
N SER A 652 -4.19 0.08 -18.47
CA SER A 652 -5.21 -0.84 -18.96
C SER A 652 -4.83 -1.48 -20.29
N SER A 653 -4.18 -0.71 -21.18
CA SER A 653 -3.69 -1.21 -22.47
C SER A 653 -2.53 -2.17 -22.34
N TRP A 654 -1.79 -2.11 -21.23
CA TRP A 654 -0.77 -3.10 -20.91
C TRP A 654 -1.35 -4.41 -20.43
N LEU A 655 -2.51 -4.39 -19.79
CA LEU A 655 -3.13 -5.60 -19.23
C LEU A 655 -4.01 -6.33 -20.24
N TYR A 656 -4.78 -5.58 -21.03
CA TYR A 656 -5.74 -6.15 -21.96
C TYR A 656 -5.56 -5.58 -23.37
N GLN A 657 -6.16 -4.42 -23.64
CA GLN A 657 -6.12 -3.83 -24.97
C GLN A 657 -6.23 -2.31 -24.97
N LEU A 658 -5.73 -1.70 -26.04
CA LEU A 658 -5.96 -0.30 -26.34
C LEU A 658 -7.45 -0.02 -26.53
N THR A 659 -8.04 0.70 -25.56
CA THR A 659 -9.48 0.95 -25.59
C THR A 659 -9.90 1.76 -26.83
N PRO A 660 -10.87 1.27 -27.63
CA PRO A 660 -11.49 2.03 -28.71
C PRO A 660 -12.60 2.95 -28.20
N PHE A 661 -12.85 2.96 -26.89
CA PHE A 661 -13.94 3.70 -26.26
C PHE A 661 -13.45 4.96 -25.54
N ALA A 662 -14.38 5.90 -25.34
CA ALA A 662 -14.23 7.08 -24.50
C ALA A 662 -15.60 7.50 -23.95
N VAL A 663 -15.64 8.55 -23.13
CA VAL A 663 -16.87 9.26 -22.77
C VAL A 663 -17.16 10.40 -23.74
N SER A 664 -18.43 10.78 -23.87
CA SER A 664 -18.86 11.88 -24.75
C SER A 664 -18.07 13.16 -24.46
N GLY A 665 -17.51 13.76 -25.52
CA GLY A 665 -16.63 14.94 -25.44
C GLY A 665 -15.14 14.63 -25.49
N GLU A 666 -14.75 13.37 -25.33
CA GLU A 666 -13.35 12.93 -25.41
C GLU A 666 -13.04 12.17 -26.70
N ILE A 667 -11.75 11.90 -26.94
CA ILE A 667 -11.26 11.11 -28.08
C ILE A 667 -10.78 9.76 -27.54
N ALA A 668 -11.24 8.66 -28.14
CA ALA A 668 -10.83 7.30 -27.80
C ALA A 668 -9.31 7.14 -27.74
N PHE A 669 -8.81 6.36 -26.77
CA PHE A 669 -7.36 6.24 -26.56
C PHE A 669 -6.62 5.72 -27.80
N PHE A 670 -7.20 4.72 -28.47
CA PHE A 670 -6.72 4.25 -29.77
C PHE A 670 -6.48 5.40 -30.77
N ASP A 671 -7.43 6.32 -30.91
CA ASP A 671 -7.31 7.45 -31.83
C ASP A 671 -6.33 8.52 -31.34
N ARG A 672 -6.20 8.73 -30.02
CA ARG A 672 -5.18 9.62 -29.45
C ARG A 672 -3.76 9.18 -29.83
N ILE A 673 -3.54 7.88 -29.99
CA ILE A 673 -2.25 7.29 -30.36
C ILE A 673 -2.07 7.27 -31.88
N PHE A 674 -2.99 6.70 -32.64
CA PHE A 674 -2.77 6.43 -34.07
C PHE A 674 -3.33 7.48 -35.03
N ASN A 675 -4.31 8.28 -34.60
CA ASN A 675 -5.13 9.11 -35.50
C ASN A 675 -5.23 10.59 -35.11
N ARG A 676 -4.52 11.04 -34.06
CA ARG A 676 -4.62 12.43 -33.56
C ARG A 676 -4.06 13.46 -34.54
N GLU A 677 -2.90 13.17 -35.12
CA GLU A 677 -2.26 14.03 -36.11
C GLU A 677 -2.60 13.54 -37.52
N GLN A 678 -3.06 14.45 -38.38
CA GLN A 678 -3.42 14.13 -39.76
C GLN A 678 -2.16 14.02 -40.64
N LEU A 679 -1.28 13.08 -40.30
CA LEU A 679 -0.05 12.76 -41.04
C LEU A 679 -0.33 11.95 -42.32
N PHE A 680 -1.53 11.37 -42.43
CA PHE A 680 -1.95 10.50 -43.53
C PHE A 680 -3.34 10.91 -44.05
N ASP A 681 -3.57 10.71 -45.36
CA ASP A 681 -4.85 11.03 -46.01
C ASP A 681 -6.04 10.19 -45.50
N GLN A 682 -5.77 9.01 -44.93
CA GLN A 682 -6.78 8.20 -44.25
C GLN A 682 -6.24 7.78 -42.88
N PRO A 683 -7.12 7.70 -41.86
CA PRO A 683 -6.74 7.20 -40.54
C PRO A 683 -6.27 5.74 -40.60
N PHE A 684 -5.57 5.31 -39.56
CA PHE A 684 -5.29 3.90 -39.32
C PHE A 684 -6.56 3.22 -38.81
N ILE A 685 -7.00 2.17 -39.50
CA ILE A 685 -8.26 1.47 -39.23
C ILE A 685 -7.95 0.06 -38.72
N LEU A 686 -8.57 -0.33 -37.61
CA LEU A 686 -8.60 -1.73 -37.18
C LEU A 686 -9.75 -2.45 -37.89
N ASP A 687 -9.43 -3.16 -38.96
CA ASP A 687 -10.40 -3.87 -39.80
C ASP A 687 -10.22 -5.39 -39.82
N GLY A 688 -9.28 -5.92 -39.02
CA GLY A 688 -8.92 -7.34 -39.02
C GLY A 688 -8.21 -7.80 -40.29
N GLY A 689 -7.82 -6.88 -41.19
CA GLY A 689 -7.11 -7.23 -42.41
C GLY A 689 -5.65 -7.58 -42.16
N SER A 690 -5.17 -8.63 -42.83
CA SER A 690 -3.75 -9.00 -42.86
C SER A 690 -2.94 -7.99 -43.69
N PHE A 691 -1.68 -7.77 -43.30
CA PHE A 691 -0.70 -6.98 -44.04
C PHE A 691 0.71 -7.53 -43.85
N THR A 692 1.53 -7.42 -44.88
CA THR A 692 2.92 -7.83 -44.87
C THR A 692 3.79 -6.73 -44.28
N TYR A 693 4.45 -6.97 -43.15
CA TYR A 693 5.31 -5.96 -42.54
C TYR A 693 6.66 -5.79 -43.24
N LEU A 694 7.00 -6.67 -44.19
CA LEU A 694 8.23 -6.61 -45.00
C LEU A 694 8.11 -5.71 -46.23
N ASP A 695 6.90 -5.30 -46.61
CA ASP A 695 6.66 -4.55 -47.84
C ASP A 695 7.07 -3.08 -47.71
N ALA A 696 7.93 -2.62 -48.63
CA ALA A 696 8.44 -1.25 -48.63
C ALA A 696 7.51 -0.22 -49.33
N LYS A 697 6.50 -0.69 -50.08
CA LYS A 697 5.56 0.15 -50.85
C LYS A 697 4.15 -0.44 -50.81
N GLY A 698 3.14 0.38 -51.11
CA GLY A 698 1.73 -0.05 -51.18
C GLY A 698 0.95 0.18 -49.88
N SER A 699 -0.22 -0.46 -49.79
CA SER A 699 -1.13 -0.40 -48.63
C SER A 699 -0.49 -0.93 -47.35
N ASP A 700 0.33 -1.97 -47.47
CA ASP A 700 0.93 -2.67 -46.35
C ASP A 700 2.02 -1.79 -45.72
N ALA A 701 2.87 -1.19 -46.56
CA ALA A 701 3.83 -0.17 -46.15
C ALA A 701 3.17 1.07 -45.52
N LYS A 702 1.94 1.42 -45.93
CA LYS A 702 1.16 2.50 -45.28
C LYS A 702 0.76 2.09 -43.87
N SER A 703 0.25 0.87 -43.68
CA SER A 703 -0.10 0.33 -42.36
C SER A 703 1.10 0.35 -41.42
N VAL A 704 2.26 -0.11 -41.90
CA VAL A 704 3.54 -0.05 -41.14
C VAL A 704 3.89 1.38 -40.75
N LYS A 705 3.83 2.35 -41.69
CA LYS A 705 4.14 3.76 -41.39
C LYS A 705 3.19 4.38 -40.37
N GLN A 706 1.90 4.04 -40.43
CA GLN A 706 0.90 4.51 -39.47
C GLN A 706 1.17 3.93 -38.07
N LEU A 707 1.50 2.64 -37.98
CA LEU A 707 1.89 2.01 -36.73
C LEU A 707 3.16 2.64 -36.15
N CYS A 708 4.21 2.85 -36.97
CA CYS A 708 5.43 3.52 -36.54
C CYS A 708 5.16 4.94 -36.02
N ALA A 709 4.32 5.70 -36.72
CA ALA A 709 3.97 7.07 -36.34
C ALA A 709 3.22 7.10 -34.99
N GLY A 710 2.21 6.25 -34.80
CA GLY A 710 1.44 6.21 -33.56
C GLY A 710 2.25 5.68 -32.37
N LEU A 711 3.13 4.70 -32.60
CA LEU A 711 4.03 4.18 -31.57
C LEU A 711 5.25 5.08 -31.32
N ASN A 712 5.44 6.12 -32.13
CA ASN A 712 6.61 7.00 -32.10
C ASN A 712 7.95 6.22 -32.19
N ILE A 713 8.05 5.28 -33.14
CA ILE A 713 9.24 4.46 -33.38
C ILE A 713 9.72 4.54 -34.83
N SER A 714 10.98 4.17 -35.04
CA SER A 714 11.55 4.08 -36.38
C SER A 714 11.06 2.83 -37.14
N ALA A 715 11.13 2.86 -38.47
CA ALA A 715 10.88 1.66 -39.28
C ALA A 715 11.86 0.52 -38.96
N VAL A 716 13.08 0.83 -38.52
CA VAL A 716 14.09 -0.18 -38.12
C VAL A 716 13.65 -0.90 -36.85
N THR A 717 13.23 -0.14 -35.84
CA THR A 717 12.67 -0.67 -34.59
C THR A 717 11.42 -1.50 -34.87
N PHE A 718 10.55 -1.07 -35.80
CA PHE A 718 9.38 -1.84 -36.19
C PHE A 718 9.74 -3.19 -36.82
N GLN A 719 10.73 -3.23 -37.72
CA GLN A 719 11.22 -4.49 -38.30
C GLN A 719 11.85 -5.43 -37.26
N PHE A 720 12.34 -4.87 -36.15
CA PHE A 720 12.87 -5.66 -35.04
C PHE A 720 11.75 -6.28 -34.18
N ILE A 721 10.67 -5.53 -33.89
CA ILE A 721 9.61 -6.00 -32.98
C ILE A 721 8.46 -6.75 -33.68
N ALA A 722 8.20 -6.50 -34.96
CA ALA A 722 7.12 -7.17 -35.68
C ALA A 722 7.24 -8.72 -35.70
N PRO A 723 8.43 -9.32 -35.92
CA PRO A 723 8.60 -10.76 -35.81
C PRO A 723 8.32 -11.32 -34.40
N LEU A 724 8.59 -10.54 -33.35
CA LEU A 724 8.31 -10.95 -31.97
C LEU A 724 6.80 -11.04 -31.73
N VAL A 725 6.02 -10.05 -32.19
CA VAL A 725 4.55 -10.07 -32.11
C VAL A 725 3.96 -11.18 -32.96
N GLN A 726 4.45 -11.35 -34.19
CA GLN A 726 4.03 -12.45 -35.07
C GLN A 726 4.22 -13.81 -34.39
N SER A 727 5.41 -14.04 -33.80
CA SER A 727 5.71 -15.28 -33.10
C SER A 727 4.87 -15.47 -31.84
N ALA A 728 4.71 -14.43 -31.02
CA ALA A 728 3.96 -14.48 -29.78
C ALA A 728 2.47 -14.78 -29.99
N LEU A 729 1.89 -14.29 -31.10
CA LEU A 729 0.48 -14.47 -31.44
C LEU A 729 0.22 -15.63 -32.43
N GLY A 730 1.27 -16.36 -32.86
CA GLY A 730 1.13 -17.49 -33.78
C GLY A 730 0.61 -17.13 -35.17
N LEU A 731 0.99 -15.97 -35.70
CA LEU A 731 0.56 -15.45 -37.00
C LEU A 731 1.42 -15.99 -38.16
N GLU A 732 0.92 -15.85 -39.40
CA GLU A 732 1.64 -16.26 -40.62
C GLU A 732 2.95 -15.46 -40.79
N ALA A 733 4.00 -16.17 -41.22
CA ALA A 733 5.34 -15.61 -41.37
C ALA A 733 5.38 -14.40 -42.32
N GLY A 734 5.98 -13.30 -41.85
CA GLY A 734 6.08 -12.04 -42.59
C GLY A 734 4.83 -11.15 -42.51
N THR A 735 3.78 -11.56 -41.78
CA THR A 735 2.50 -10.86 -41.73
C THR A 735 2.06 -10.50 -40.32
N LEU A 736 1.26 -9.44 -40.22
CA LEU A 736 0.53 -9.04 -39.02
C LEU A 736 -0.93 -8.73 -39.40
N VAL A 737 -1.79 -8.59 -38.39
CA VAL A 737 -3.22 -8.29 -38.57
C VAL A 737 -3.53 -6.94 -37.95
N ARG A 738 -4.36 -6.11 -38.59
CA ARG A 738 -4.87 -4.86 -38.01
C ARG A 738 -5.96 -5.15 -36.97
N SER A 739 -5.55 -5.72 -35.83
CA SER A 739 -6.42 -6.14 -34.71
C SER A 739 -5.99 -5.56 -33.37
N PHE A 740 -6.85 -5.65 -32.36
CA PHE A 740 -6.55 -5.18 -31.00
C PHE A 740 -5.36 -5.91 -30.39
N GLU A 741 -5.27 -7.22 -30.59
CA GLU A 741 -4.20 -8.06 -30.05
C GLU A 741 -2.84 -7.61 -30.58
N VAL A 742 -2.72 -7.43 -31.89
CA VAL A 742 -1.45 -7.03 -32.53
C VAL A 742 -1.03 -5.63 -32.07
N VAL A 743 -1.95 -4.67 -32.12
CA VAL A 743 -1.62 -3.27 -31.81
C VAL A 743 -1.33 -3.09 -30.33
N SER A 744 -2.05 -3.79 -29.45
CA SER A 744 -1.76 -3.76 -28.00
C SER A 744 -0.45 -4.47 -27.67
N SER A 745 -0.10 -5.55 -28.38
CA SER A 745 1.19 -6.24 -28.23
C SER A 745 2.36 -5.37 -28.67
N LEU A 746 2.23 -4.69 -29.81
CA LEU A 746 3.21 -3.70 -30.25
C LEU A 746 3.32 -2.54 -29.26
N TYR A 747 2.18 -2.07 -28.74
CA TYR A 747 2.14 -0.99 -27.76
C TYR A 747 2.86 -1.36 -26.46
N ARG A 748 2.68 -2.58 -25.93
CA ARG A 748 3.40 -3.06 -24.73
C ARG A 748 4.91 -3.11 -24.92
N LEU A 749 5.37 -3.65 -26.05
CA LEU A 749 6.80 -3.75 -26.39
C LEU A 749 7.49 -2.38 -26.43
N VAL A 750 6.74 -1.31 -26.68
CA VAL A 750 7.27 0.06 -26.82
C VAL A 750 7.05 0.88 -25.54
N SER A 751 5.82 0.93 -25.05
CA SER A 751 5.42 1.84 -23.96
C SER A 751 5.97 1.44 -22.59
N ILE A 752 6.12 0.15 -22.30
CA ILE A 752 6.69 -0.32 -21.03
C ILE A 752 8.17 0.07 -20.91
N PRO A 753 9.06 -0.24 -21.88
CA PRO A 753 10.44 0.28 -21.87
C PRO A 753 10.55 1.80 -21.76
N GLN A 754 9.74 2.52 -22.54
CA GLN A 754 9.77 3.98 -22.56
C GLN A 754 9.40 4.60 -21.21
N THR A 755 8.50 3.95 -20.45
CA THR A 755 8.13 4.38 -19.09
C THR A 755 9.35 4.47 -18.18
N PHE A 756 10.28 3.54 -18.33
CA PHE A 756 11.53 3.48 -17.55
C PHE A 756 12.71 4.19 -18.24
N GLY A 757 12.44 5.04 -19.25
CA GLY A 757 13.47 5.80 -19.96
C GLY A 757 14.36 4.95 -20.88
N LEU A 758 13.95 3.73 -21.23
CA LEU A 758 14.70 2.83 -22.10
C LEU A 758 14.23 2.98 -23.57
N SER A 759 15.17 2.75 -24.50
CA SER A 759 14.81 2.48 -25.89
C SER A 759 14.02 1.17 -25.99
N THR A 760 13.24 0.99 -27.06
CA THR A 760 12.54 -0.27 -27.31
C THR A 760 13.52 -1.44 -27.33
N GLU A 761 14.63 -1.31 -28.04
CA GLU A 761 15.66 -2.35 -28.15
C GLU A 761 16.32 -2.67 -26.81
N ASP A 762 16.68 -1.65 -26.03
CA ASP A 762 17.26 -1.84 -24.68
C ASP A 762 16.26 -2.50 -23.72
N GLY A 763 14.99 -2.11 -23.80
CA GLY A 763 13.91 -2.73 -23.03
C GLY A 763 13.78 -4.21 -23.33
N LEU A 764 13.83 -4.60 -24.61
CA LEU A 764 13.74 -6.01 -25.01
C LEU A 764 14.96 -6.82 -24.61
N ILE A 765 16.16 -6.22 -24.63
CA ILE A 765 17.37 -6.85 -24.09
C ILE A 765 17.21 -7.08 -22.59
N LEU A 766 16.70 -6.08 -21.86
CA LEU A 766 16.48 -6.18 -20.43
C LEU A 766 15.45 -7.26 -20.10
N MET A 767 14.37 -7.34 -20.87
CA MET A 767 13.38 -8.41 -20.75
C MET A 767 14.00 -9.78 -20.97
N ASN A 768 14.86 -9.93 -21.99
CA ASN A 768 15.56 -11.19 -22.21
C ASN A 768 16.50 -11.57 -21.06
N ILE A 769 17.08 -10.61 -20.35
CA ILE A 769 17.89 -10.87 -19.14
C ILE A 769 17.00 -11.35 -17.98
N LEU A 770 15.77 -10.82 -17.87
CA LEU A 770 14.86 -11.11 -16.76
C LEU A 770 14.05 -12.40 -16.96
N THR A 771 13.71 -12.76 -18.21
CA THR A 771 12.75 -13.83 -18.51
C THR A 771 13.26 -14.89 -19.48
N ASP A 772 14.52 -14.79 -19.93
CA ASP A 772 15.09 -15.58 -21.04
C ASP A 772 14.28 -15.51 -22.36
N GLU A 773 13.42 -14.49 -22.50
CA GLU A 773 12.54 -14.34 -23.64
C GLU A 773 12.42 -12.87 -24.08
N MET A 774 13.09 -12.53 -25.18
CA MET A 774 13.02 -11.19 -25.78
C MET A 774 11.59 -10.76 -26.20
N GLY A 775 10.73 -11.72 -26.55
CA GLY A 775 9.34 -11.47 -26.95
C GLY A 775 8.32 -11.47 -25.81
N TYR A 776 8.74 -11.53 -24.54
CA TYR A 776 7.82 -11.72 -23.39
C TYR A 776 6.66 -10.72 -23.37
N LEU A 777 6.94 -9.41 -23.51
CA LEU A 777 5.92 -8.35 -23.47
C LEU A 777 4.95 -8.36 -24.67
N ALA A 778 5.27 -9.11 -25.73
CA ALA A 778 4.40 -9.27 -26.88
C ALA A 778 3.23 -10.23 -26.59
N LYS A 779 3.36 -11.09 -25.59
CA LYS A 779 2.30 -12.03 -25.19
C LYS A 779 1.18 -11.30 -24.44
N GLN A 780 0.05 -11.97 -24.30
CA GLN A 780 -0.98 -11.54 -23.37
C GLN A 780 -0.41 -11.66 -21.94
N PRO A 781 -0.57 -10.61 -21.10
CA PRO A 781 -0.19 -10.67 -19.70
C PRO A 781 -0.85 -11.85 -18.99
N ALA A 782 -0.11 -12.47 -18.08
CA ALA A 782 -0.62 -13.52 -17.20
C ALA A 782 -0.24 -13.17 -15.76
N PHE A 783 -1.17 -13.46 -14.85
CA PHE A 783 -0.91 -13.41 -13.41
C PHE A 783 -0.61 -14.83 -12.94
N ASP A 784 0.49 -15.04 -12.23
CA ASP A 784 0.83 -16.35 -11.66
C ASP A 784 1.07 -16.23 -10.15
N ASP A 785 0.11 -16.74 -9.38
CA ASP A 785 0.23 -16.81 -7.92
C ASP A 785 0.94 -18.09 -7.44
N LYS A 786 1.18 -19.09 -8.32
CA LYS A 786 1.67 -20.44 -7.94
C LYS A 786 3.18 -20.51 -7.68
N GLN A 787 3.77 -19.44 -7.17
CA GLN A 787 5.18 -19.36 -6.77
C GLN A 787 6.21 -19.65 -7.88
N THR A 788 5.82 -19.70 -9.17
CA THR A 788 6.83 -19.71 -10.24
C THR A 788 7.28 -18.27 -10.48
N GLN A 789 8.46 -17.92 -9.93
CA GLN A 789 8.97 -16.53 -9.82
C GLN A 789 9.10 -15.76 -11.15
N ASP A 790 9.02 -16.44 -12.30
CA ASP A 790 9.49 -15.90 -13.58
C ASP A 790 8.36 -15.69 -14.61
N LYS A 791 7.09 -15.67 -14.19
CA LYS A 791 5.97 -15.55 -15.12
C LYS A 791 4.92 -14.51 -14.76
N ASP A 792 4.87 -14.04 -13.53
CA ASP A 792 3.89 -13.01 -13.13
C ASP A 792 4.23 -11.65 -13.77
N PHE A 793 3.29 -11.13 -14.56
CA PHE A 793 3.47 -9.90 -15.31
C PHE A 793 3.79 -8.70 -14.41
N LEU A 794 3.07 -8.54 -13.29
CA LEU A 794 3.24 -7.39 -12.39
C LEU A 794 4.63 -7.39 -11.75
N SER A 795 5.09 -8.55 -11.30
CA SER A 795 6.40 -8.74 -10.69
C SER A 795 7.53 -8.48 -11.69
N ILE A 796 7.34 -8.86 -12.95
CA ILE A 796 8.30 -8.58 -14.02
C ILE A 796 8.41 -7.08 -14.32
N ILE A 797 7.31 -6.33 -14.26
CA ILE A 797 7.35 -4.86 -14.36
C ILE A 797 8.16 -4.25 -13.20
N LEU A 798 7.95 -4.69 -11.96
CA LEU A 798 8.75 -4.22 -10.81
C LEU A 798 10.24 -4.60 -10.92
N LYS A 799 10.55 -5.79 -11.44
CA LYS A 799 11.94 -6.21 -11.73
C LYS A 799 12.58 -5.30 -12.77
N MET A 800 11.85 -4.97 -13.83
CA MET A 800 12.31 -4.09 -14.91
C MET A 800 12.54 -2.66 -14.42
N GLU A 801 11.64 -2.14 -13.60
CA GLU A 801 11.78 -0.84 -12.93
C GLU A 801 13.05 -0.79 -12.07
N ALA A 802 13.20 -1.75 -11.16
CA ALA A 802 14.35 -1.80 -10.25
C ALA A 802 15.68 -1.90 -11.01
N LEU A 803 15.74 -2.76 -12.04
CA LEU A 803 16.95 -2.99 -12.81
C LEU A 803 17.28 -1.81 -13.73
N SER A 804 16.29 -1.15 -14.32
CA SER A 804 16.48 0.06 -15.14
C SER A 804 16.97 1.26 -14.30
N ALA A 805 16.42 1.43 -13.09
CA ALA A 805 16.88 2.45 -12.14
C ALA A 805 18.33 2.19 -11.70
N TRP A 806 18.68 0.93 -11.41
CA TRP A 806 20.06 0.55 -11.07
C TRP A 806 21.03 0.78 -12.24
N LEU A 807 20.66 0.40 -13.46
CA LEU A 807 21.46 0.64 -14.67
C LEU A 807 21.73 2.14 -14.87
N THR A 808 20.69 2.96 -14.74
CA THR A 808 20.78 4.42 -14.88
C THR A 808 21.69 5.02 -13.81
N LYS A 809 21.53 4.62 -12.53
CA LYS A 809 22.40 5.09 -11.42
C LYS A 809 23.88 4.80 -11.72
N ASN A 810 24.18 3.67 -12.34
CA ASN A 810 25.55 3.20 -12.58
C ASN A 810 26.09 3.51 -13.99
N ASN A 811 25.38 4.31 -14.80
CA ASN A 811 25.75 4.63 -16.19
C ASN A 811 25.98 3.37 -17.06
N LEU A 812 25.20 2.32 -16.83
CA LEU A 812 25.19 1.09 -17.62
C LEU A 812 23.96 1.06 -18.54
N THR A 813 24.10 0.39 -19.69
CA THR A 813 22.97 0.12 -20.60
C THR A 813 22.63 -1.37 -20.60
N PRO A 814 21.38 -1.76 -20.91
CA PRO A 814 21.02 -3.17 -21.07
C PRO A 814 21.91 -3.92 -22.06
N ALA A 815 22.28 -3.30 -23.18
CA ALA A 815 23.23 -3.89 -24.14
C ALA A 815 24.61 -4.17 -23.53
N SER A 816 25.14 -3.22 -22.74
CA SER A 816 26.42 -3.42 -22.03
C SER A 816 26.31 -4.52 -20.98
N LEU A 817 25.19 -4.59 -20.26
CA LEU A 817 24.93 -5.63 -19.27
C LEU A 817 24.82 -7.01 -19.93
N ALA A 818 24.10 -7.14 -21.03
CA ALA A 818 23.96 -8.39 -21.78
C ALA A 818 25.32 -8.93 -22.28
N LEU A 819 26.24 -8.05 -22.63
CA LEU A 819 27.61 -8.40 -23.00
C LEU A 819 28.39 -8.93 -21.78
N LEU A 820 28.29 -8.26 -20.62
CA LEU A 820 28.96 -8.67 -19.38
C LEU A 820 28.44 -9.99 -18.81
N LEU A 821 27.13 -10.24 -18.95
CA LEU A 821 26.48 -11.50 -18.59
C LEU A 821 26.78 -12.62 -19.59
N GLY A 822 27.31 -12.29 -20.77
CA GLY A 822 27.55 -13.23 -21.85
C GLY A 822 26.30 -13.76 -22.55
N VAL A 823 25.16 -13.08 -22.36
CA VAL A 823 23.91 -13.30 -23.09
C VAL A 823 24.10 -12.95 -24.56
N THR A 824 24.86 -11.88 -24.84
CA THR A 824 25.26 -11.49 -26.20
C THR A 824 26.76 -11.70 -26.39
N ARG A 825 27.16 -12.33 -27.50
CA ARG A 825 28.57 -12.47 -27.91
C ARG A 825 28.84 -11.73 -29.21
N LEU A 826 29.93 -10.97 -29.23
CA LEU A 826 30.42 -10.32 -30.45
C LEU A 826 31.21 -11.33 -31.27
N ALA A 827 31.01 -11.33 -32.59
CA ALA A 827 31.84 -12.12 -33.49
C ALA A 827 33.27 -11.56 -33.53
N VAL A 828 34.26 -12.40 -33.23
CA VAL A 828 35.67 -12.04 -33.28
C VAL A 828 36.18 -12.31 -34.69
N VAL A 829 36.49 -11.24 -35.42
CA VAL A 829 37.11 -11.35 -36.75
C VAL A 829 38.63 -11.19 -36.60
N PRO A 830 39.44 -12.18 -36.99
CA PRO A 830 40.89 -12.04 -37.01
C PRO A 830 41.34 -10.88 -37.91
N THR A 831 42.22 -10.02 -37.40
CA THR A 831 42.70 -8.83 -38.15
C THR A 831 44.22 -8.79 -38.24
N ASN A 832 44.76 -8.00 -39.18
CA ASN A 832 46.21 -7.73 -39.27
C ASN A 832 46.77 -7.07 -37.99
N ASN A 833 45.94 -6.30 -37.27
CA ASN A 833 46.32 -5.70 -36.00
C ASN A 833 46.59 -6.78 -34.95
N MET A 834 45.75 -7.83 -34.88
CA MET A 834 46.00 -8.98 -33.98
C MET A 834 47.34 -9.68 -34.29
N VAL A 835 47.67 -9.87 -35.57
CA VAL A 835 48.97 -10.45 -35.96
C VAL A 835 50.13 -9.58 -35.47
N THR A 836 50.01 -8.27 -35.64
CA THR A 836 51.02 -7.29 -35.22
C THR A 836 51.16 -7.26 -33.70
N PHE A 837 50.03 -7.29 -32.98
CA PHE A 837 49.96 -7.35 -31.52
C PHE A 837 50.72 -8.57 -30.98
N PHE A 838 50.42 -9.78 -31.49
CA PHE A 838 51.08 -11.00 -31.01
C PHE A 838 52.56 -11.09 -31.41
N LYS A 839 52.93 -10.67 -32.63
CA LYS A 839 54.35 -10.57 -33.03
C LYS A 839 55.11 -9.57 -32.17
N GLY A 840 54.47 -8.47 -31.78
CA GLY A 840 55.05 -7.46 -30.89
C GLY A 840 55.41 -8.05 -29.53
N ILE A 841 54.50 -8.83 -28.94
CA ILE A 841 54.75 -9.56 -27.68
C ILE A 841 55.89 -10.55 -27.86
N ALA A 842 55.85 -11.40 -28.89
CA ALA A 842 56.89 -12.40 -29.16
C ALA A 842 58.28 -11.78 -29.35
N ASN A 843 58.38 -10.68 -30.09
CA ASN A 843 59.63 -9.97 -30.33
C ASN A 843 60.16 -9.25 -29.07
N GLY A 844 59.28 -8.88 -28.13
CA GLY A 844 59.66 -8.24 -26.88
C GLY A 844 60.33 -9.18 -25.87
N LEU A 845 60.16 -10.49 -26.04
CA LEU A 845 60.77 -11.54 -25.21
C LEU A 845 62.25 -11.75 -25.58
N SER A 846 63.05 -10.72 -25.33
CA SER A 846 64.51 -10.70 -25.50
C SER A 846 65.24 -11.37 -24.33
N GLU A 847 66.55 -11.58 -24.46
CA GLU A 847 67.45 -12.11 -23.41
C GLU A 847 67.42 -11.29 -22.10
N ASN A 848 66.93 -10.04 -22.11
CA ASN A 848 66.79 -9.23 -20.90
C ASN A 848 65.42 -9.41 -20.19
N VAL A 849 64.48 -10.13 -20.80
CA VAL A 849 63.12 -10.35 -20.29
C VAL A 849 62.94 -11.79 -19.84
N CYS A 850 63.50 -12.75 -20.59
CA CYS A 850 63.52 -14.15 -20.22
C CYS A 850 64.81 -14.49 -19.46
N LEU A 851 64.70 -15.34 -18.44
CA LEU A 851 65.85 -15.86 -17.72
C LEU A 851 66.65 -16.83 -18.60
N THR A 852 67.95 -16.88 -18.39
CA THR A 852 68.87 -17.82 -19.01
C THR A 852 69.68 -18.54 -17.93
N THR A 853 70.39 -19.60 -18.32
CA THR A 853 71.31 -20.28 -17.40
C THR A 853 72.40 -19.36 -16.84
N ASP A 854 72.74 -18.30 -17.57
CA ASP A 854 73.81 -17.37 -17.21
C ASP A 854 73.41 -16.43 -16.05
N ASP A 855 72.11 -16.16 -15.87
CA ASP A 855 71.60 -15.33 -14.78
C ASP A 855 71.95 -15.89 -13.39
N PHE A 856 72.14 -17.21 -13.31
CA PHE A 856 72.47 -17.96 -12.10
C PHE A 856 73.96 -18.30 -11.96
N GLN A 857 74.81 -17.97 -12.94
CA GLN A 857 76.27 -18.19 -12.89
C GLN A 857 76.99 -17.06 -12.13
N ARG A 858 76.60 -16.82 -10.88
CA ARG A 858 77.19 -15.80 -10.00
C ARG A 858 78.06 -16.47 -8.94
N GLN A 859 79.17 -15.82 -8.54
CA GLN A 859 80.07 -16.36 -7.51
C GLN A 859 79.33 -16.64 -6.19
N GLU A 860 78.31 -15.85 -5.88
CA GLU A 860 77.49 -15.93 -4.67
C GLU A 860 76.48 -17.10 -4.69
N LEU A 861 76.27 -17.73 -5.86
CA LEU A 861 75.32 -18.83 -6.08
C LEU A 861 76.02 -20.18 -6.33
N GLU A 862 77.34 -20.27 -6.16
CA GLU A 862 78.12 -21.49 -6.39
C GLU A 862 77.67 -22.65 -5.48
N GLY A 863 77.50 -23.84 -6.07
CA GLY A 863 77.26 -25.10 -5.33
C GLY A 863 75.96 -25.84 -5.68
N ALA A 864 75.03 -25.20 -6.40
CA ALA A 864 73.80 -25.84 -6.86
C ALA A 864 73.47 -25.44 -8.32
N ASP A 865 72.88 -26.36 -9.08
CA ASP A 865 72.32 -26.07 -10.40
C ASP A 865 70.94 -25.42 -10.25
N TRP A 866 70.93 -24.12 -9.96
CA TRP A 866 69.71 -23.36 -9.70
C TRP A 866 68.74 -23.36 -10.89
N TRP A 867 69.25 -23.38 -12.12
CA TRP A 867 68.40 -23.48 -13.31
C TRP A 867 67.56 -24.76 -13.26
N THR A 868 68.22 -25.91 -13.13
CA THR A 868 67.54 -27.21 -13.07
C THR A 868 66.64 -27.32 -11.84
N LEU A 869 67.04 -26.76 -10.69
CA LEU A 869 66.22 -26.79 -9.48
C LEU A 869 64.95 -25.96 -9.61
N LEU A 870 65.05 -24.74 -10.13
CA LEU A 870 63.90 -23.85 -10.30
C LEU A 870 62.96 -24.35 -11.39
N SER A 871 63.47 -24.92 -12.48
CA SER A 871 62.64 -25.51 -13.54
C SER A 871 61.94 -26.79 -13.08
N THR A 872 62.66 -27.71 -12.42
CA THR A 872 62.09 -28.95 -11.88
C THR A 872 61.03 -28.68 -10.81
N ASN A 873 61.19 -27.62 -9.99
CA ASN A 873 60.24 -27.23 -8.95
C ASN A 873 59.19 -26.21 -9.44
N GLN A 874 59.01 -26.05 -10.76
CA GLN A 874 57.95 -25.23 -11.36
C GLN A 874 57.95 -23.78 -10.87
N VAL A 875 59.13 -23.17 -10.79
CA VAL A 875 59.31 -21.73 -10.55
C VAL A 875 59.55 -20.98 -11.86
N ILE A 876 60.31 -21.60 -12.78
CA ILE A 876 60.55 -21.10 -14.14
C ILE A 876 60.31 -22.21 -15.17
N ASP A 877 60.06 -21.87 -16.43
CA ASP A 877 59.98 -22.84 -17.53
C ASP A 877 61.30 -22.94 -18.33
N ASP A 878 61.35 -23.85 -19.29
CA ASP A 878 62.53 -24.07 -20.15
C ASP A 878 62.85 -22.86 -21.06
N MET A 879 61.92 -21.92 -21.23
CA MET A 879 62.08 -20.70 -22.03
C MET A 879 62.47 -19.48 -21.17
N GLY A 880 62.71 -19.67 -19.87
CA GLY A 880 63.10 -18.58 -18.96
C GLY A 880 61.94 -17.71 -18.47
N LEU A 881 60.70 -18.14 -18.66
CA LEU A 881 59.52 -17.47 -18.13
C LEU A 881 59.31 -17.84 -16.66
N VAL A 882 58.93 -16.87 -15.83
CA VAL A 882 58.62 -17.11 -14.42
C VAL A 882 57.18 -17.60 -14.32
N LEU A 883 56.96 -18.79 -13.73
CA LEU A 883 55.62 -19.33 -13.53
C LEU A 883 54.80 -18.45 -12.57
N ASP A 884 53.48 -18.49 -12.70
CA ASP A 884 52.58 -17.63 -11.90
C ASP A 884 52.69 -17.91 -10.40
N ILE A 885 52.69 -16.83 -9.63
CA ILE A 885 52.62 -16.83 -8.17
C ILE A 885 51.23 -16.32 -7.81
N HIS A 886 50.38 -17.20 -7.28
CA HIS A 886 49.03 -16.80 -6.90
C HIS A 886 49.08 -15.76 -5.79
N PRO A 887 48.40 -14.60 -5.95
CA PRO A 887 48.41 -13.55 -4.96
C PRO A 887 47.74 -14.02 -3.67
N VAL A 888 48.29 -13.60 -2.53
CA VAL A 888 47.71 -13.81 -1.19
C VAL A 888 47.53 -12.45 -0.53
N TRP A 889 46.33 -12.20 0.00
CA TRP A 889 46.05 -10.95 0.72
C TRP A 889 47.04 -10.75 1.87
N GLY A 890 47.61 -9.55 1.96
CA GLY A 890 48.57 -9.19 3.01
C GLY A 890 49.99 -9.78 2.87
N LYS A 891 50.29 -10.52 1.79
CA LYS A 891 51.65 -11.02 1.52
C LYS A 891 52.25 -10.39 0.26
N SER A 892 53.55 -10.09 0.31
CA SER A 892 54.29 -9.60 -0.86
C SER A 892 54.75 -10.75 -1.78
N ASP A 893 55.01 -10.44 -3.06
CA ASP A 893 55.61 -11.40 -4.01
C ASP A 893 56.97 -11.91 -3.51
N GLU A 894 57.73 -11.05 -2.79
CA GLU A 894 59.00 -11.41 -2.14
C GLU A 894 58.81 -12.50 -1.08
N GLU A 895 57.86 -12.33 -0.18
CA GLU A 895 57.57 -13.30 0.88
C GLU A 895 57.10 -14.63 0.30
N MET A 896 56.21 -14.60 -0.69
CA MET A 896 55.70 -15.80 -1.35
C MET A 896 56.80 -16.57 -2.10
N LEU A 897 57.69 -15.85 -2.78
CA LEU A 897 58.85 -16.47 -3.44
C LEU A 897 59.86 -17.01 -2.43
N MET A 898 60.14 -16.27 -1.36
CA MET A 898 61.01 -16.75 -0.28
C MET A 898 60.47 -18.05 0.31
N GLU A 899 59.16 -18.13 0.63
CA GLU A 899 58.52 -19.35 1.13
C GLU A 899 58.62 -20.51 0.11
N LYS A 900 58.35 -20.24 -1.18
CA LYS A 900 58.41 -21.25 -2.25
C LYS A 900 59.83 -21.78 -2.44
N ILE A 901 60.85 -20.93 -2.45
CA ILE A 901 62.25 -21.35 -2.64
C ILE A 901 62.80 -22.04 -1.38
N GLN A 902 62.45 -21.56 -0.18
CA GLN A 902 62.79 -22.25 1.07
C GLN A 902 62.22 -23.67 1.09
N SER A 903 61.02 -23.88 0.52
CA SER A 903 60.42 -25.22 0.44
C SER A 903 61.17 -26.20 -0.48
N ILE A 904 62.02 -25.72 -1.40
CA ILE A 904 62.88 -26.58 -2.25
C ILE A 904 63.97 -27.26 -1.41
N GLY A 905 64.37 -26.67 -0.27
CA GLY A 905 65.24 -27.32 0.72
C GLY A 905 66.73 -27.44 0.35
N VAL A 906 67.20 -26.68 -0.65
CA VAL A 906 68.57 -26.78 -1.20
C VAL A 906 69.58 -25.94 -0.42
N SER A 907 69.17 -24.78 0.12
CA SER A 907 70.02 -23.88 0.91
C SER A 907 69.19 -23.18 1.99
N ASN A 908 69.77 -23.06 3.19
CA ASN A 908 69.22 -22.26 4.29
C ASN A 908 69.95 -20.90 4.43
N ASP A 909 70.85 -20.56 3.51
CA ASP A 909 71.48 -19.23 3.51
C ASP A 909 70.49 -18.19 3.01
N ASN A 910 70.00 -17.35 3.92
CA ASN A 910 69.10 -16.25 3.60
C ASN A 910 69.70 -15.29 2.55
N ASN A 911 71.02 -15.13 2.48
CA ASN A 911 71.64 -14.29 1.45
C ASN A 911 71.49 -14.91 0.06
N THR A 912 71.89 -16.17 -0.12
CA THR A 912 71.67 -16.92 -1.38
C THR A 912 70.20 -16.90 -1.80
N LEU A 913 69.28 -17.20 -0.88
CA LEU A 913 67.84 -17.20 -1.15
C LEU A 913 67.34 -15.81 -1.56
N SER A 914 67.78 -14.74 -0.88
CA SER A 914 67.41 -13.37 -1.22
C SER A 914 67.90 -12.97 -2.61
N ILE A 915 69.11 -13.38 -3.02
CA ILE A 915 69.65 -13.10 -4.36
C ILE A 915 68.78 -13.77 -5.42
N ILE A 916 68.39 -15.03 -5.21
CA ILE A 916 67.54 -15.77 -6.15
C ILE A 916 66.15 -15.13 -6.24
N VAL A 917 65.54 -14.75 -5.11
CA VAL A 917 64.26 -14.03 -5.10
C VAL A 917 64.36 -12.72 -5.86
N GLN A 918 65.44 -11.95 -5.69
CA GLN A 918 65.65 -10.70 -6.43
C GLN A 918 65.82 -10.93 -7.94
N ILE A 919 66.54 -11.98 -8.37
CA ILE A 919 66.64 -12.35 -9.80
C ILE A 919 65.25 -12.68 -10.37
N LEU A 920 64.48 -13.50 -9.66
CA LEU A 920 63.13 -13.91 -10.09
C LEU A 920 62.16 -12.72 -10.15
N ILE A 921 62.23 -11.81 -9.18
CA ILE A 921 61.39 -10.60 -9.17
C ILE A 921 61.75 -9.65 -10.30
N GLN A 922 63.04 -9.47 -10.60
CA GLN A 922 63.47 -8.65 -11.73
C GLN A 922 62.94 -9.21 -13.06
N ALA A 923 63.08 -10.52 -13.28
CA ALA A 923 62.56 -11.19 -14.48
C ALA A 923 61.03 -11.14 -14.56
N LYS A 924 60.34 -11.46 -13.46
CA LYS A 924 58.87 -11.35 -13.35
C LYS A 924 58.40 -9.93 -13.70
N ASN A 925 59.00 -8.92 -13.10
CA ASN A 925 58.64 -7.52 -13.36
C ASN A 925 58.92 -7.12 -14.82
N ALA A 926 60.00 -7.61 -15.44
CA ALA A 926 60.27 -7.36 -16.86
C ALA A 926 59.20 -8.00 -17.76
N GLN A 927 58.80 -9.25 -17.48
CA GLN A 927 57.76 -9.99 -18.20
C GLN A 927 56.38 -9.35 -18.04
N GLU A 928 56.03 -8.95 -16.80
CA GLU A 928 54.80 -8.21 -16.51
C GLU A 928 54.78 -6.85 -17.20
N ASN A 929 55.89 -6.11 -17.17
CA ASN A 929 55.99 -4.80 -17.82
C ASN A 929 55.83 -4.90 -19.35
N LEU A 930 56.38 -5.94 -19.98
CA LEU A 930 56.19 -6.18 -21.41
C LEU A 930 54.71 -6.31 -21.76
N LEU A 931 53.99 -7.25 -21.13
CA LEU A 931 52.56 -7.42 -21.39
C LEU A 931 51.75 -6.21 -21.00
N SER A 932 52.06 -5.59 -19.86
CA SER A 932 51.34 -4.41 -19.36
C SER A 932 51.44 -3.24 -20.33
N GLN A 933 52.61 -3.01 -20.92
CA GLN A 933 52.79 -1.97 -21.94
C GLN A 933 52.01 -2.30 -23.22
N THR A 934 52.09 -3.53 -23.70
CA THR A 934 51.44 -3.92 -24.96
C THR A 934 49.92 -3.96 -24.86
N ILE A 935 49.36 -4.57 -23.81
CA ILE A 935 47.91 -4.65 -23.59
C ILE A 935 47.32 -3.27 -23.27
N SER A 936 48.00 -2.48 -22.44
CA SER A 936 47.58 -1.10 -22.14
C SER A 936 47.52 -0.24 -23.40
N ALA A 937 48.53 -0.34 -24.27
CA ALA A 937 48.57 0.42 -25.53
C ALA A 937 47.47 -0.01 -26.52
N GLU A 938 47.16 -1.30 -26.60
CA GLU A 938 46.16 -1.81 -27.56
C GLU A 938 44.72 -1.63 -27.09
N TYR A 939 44.44 -1.88 -25.80
CA TYR A 939 43.07 -1.92 -25.26
C TYR A 939 42.70 -0.73 -24.37
N GLY A 940 43.68 0.08 -23.93
CA GLY A 940 43.41 1.28 -23.12
C GLY A 940 43.11 0.99 -21.64
N VAL A 941 43.64 -0.10 -21.09
CA VAL A 941 43.59 -0.41 -19.65
C VAL A 941 44.83 0.14 -18.93
N GLU A 942 44.73 0.43 -17.63
CA GLU A 942 45.88 0.84 -16.82
C GLU A 942 46.95 -0.27 -16.77
N ARG A 943 48.22 0.10 -16.93
CA ARG A 943 49.34 -0.86 -16.92
C ARG A 943 49.40 -1.70 -15.64
N SER A 944 49.13 -1.09 -14.49
CA SER A 944 49.20 -1.77 -13.18
C SER A 944 48.12 -2.85 -13.01
N VAL A 945 47.02 -2.74 -13.77
CA VAL A 945 45.86 -3.64 -13.70
C VAL A 945 46.05 -4.88 -14.58
N VAL A 946 46.83 -4.79 -15.67
CA VAL A 946 46.98 -5.87 -16.66
C VAL A 946 47.32 -7.24 -16.05
N PRO A 947 48.31 -7.38 -15.13
CA PRO A 947 48.61 -8.69 -14.56
C PRO A 947 47.43 -9.29 -13.78
N LEU A 948 46.66 -8.44 -13.07
CA LEU A 948 45.48 -8.86 -12.31
C LEU A 948 44.29 -9.17 -13.24
N GLN A 949 44.10 -8.40 -14.30
CA GLN A 949 43.10 -8.65 -15.34
C GLN A 949 43.30 -10.04 -15.97
N LEU A 950 44.55 -10.39 -16.30
CA LEU A 950 44.87 -11.71 -16.85
C LEU A 950 44.56 -12.84 -15.88
N ARG A 951 44.83 -12.64 -14.58
CA ARG A 951 44.47 -13.60 -13.52
C ARG A 951 42.98 -13.75 -13.38
N TRP A 952 42.22 -12.66 -13.47
CA TRP A 952 40.77 -12.71 -13.41
C TRP A 952 40.17 -13.48 -14.59
N LEU A 953 40.78 -13.40 -15.77
CA LEU A 953 40.43 -14.24 -16.93
C LEU A 953 40.72 -15.74 -16.76
N GLY A 954 41.33 -16.17 -15.66
CA GLY A 954 41.83 -17.55 -15.48
C GLY A 954 43.13 -17.83 -16.22
N SER A 955 43.81 -16.79 -16.68
CA SER A 955 45.16 -16.84 -17.27
C SER A 955 46.17 -16.21 -16.30
N ASN A 956 47.37 -15.93 -16.78
CA ASN A 956 48.39 -15.15 -16.09
C ASN A 956 49.45 -14.74 -17.11
N VAL A 957 50.39 -13.87 -16.70
CA VAL A 957 51.46 -13.38 -17.57
C VAL A 957 52.23 -14.54 -18.20
N TYR A 958 52.64 -15.53 -17.41
CA TYR A 958 53.29 -16.74 -17.89
C TYR A 958 52.47 -17.47 -18.98
N SER A 959 51.21 -17.77 -18.70
CA SER A 959 50.32 -18.50 -19.61
C SER A 959 50.13 -17.76 -20.93
N VAL A 960 49.98 -16.43 -20.90
CA VAL A 960 49.86 -15.61 -22.11
C VAL A 960 51.16 -15.62 -22.90
N LEU A 961 52.30 -15.35 -22.25
CA LEU A 961 53.61 -15.34 -22.92
C LEU A 961 53.93 -16.70 -23.55
N ASN A 962 53.76 -17.78 -22.79
CA ASN A 962 53.95 -19.15 -23.27
C ASN A 962 52.99 -19.49 -24.42
N GLN A 963 51.73 -19.05 -24.35
CA GLN A 963 50.77 -19.25 -25.44
C GLN A 963 51.17 -18.49 -26.71
N VAL A 964 51.62 -17.25 -26.59
CA VAL A 964 52.04 -16.42 -27.73
C VAL A 964 53.31 -16.97 -28.35
N LEU A 965 54.31 -17.36 -27.56
CA LEU A 965 55.55 -17.98 -28.04
C LEU A 965 55.26 -19.26 -28.84
N ASN A 966 54.43 -20.15 -28.31
CA ASN A 966 54.10 -21.41 -28.98
C ASN A 966 53.20 -21.26 -30.22
N ASN A 967 52.51 -20.13 -30.38
CA ASN A 967 51.51 -19.93 -31.45
C ASN A 967 51.66 -18.57 -32.15
N THR A 968 52.88 -18.03 -32.28
CA THR A 968 53.08 -16.70 -32.87
C THR A 968 52.54 -16.68 -34.30
N PRO A 969 51.48 -15.89 -34.60
CA PRO A 969 50.87 -15.90 -35.91
C PRO A 969 51.75 -15.18 -36.94
N THR A 970 51.90 -15.77 -38.13
CA THR A 970 52.62 -15.16 -39.26
C THR A 970 51.72 -14.24 -40.10
N ASP A 971 50.45 -14.59 -40.21
CA ASP A 971 49.42 -14.03 -41.08
C ASP A 971 48.02 -14.26 -40.46
N ILE A 972 46.98 -13.60 -40.98
CA ILE A 972 45.62 -13.64 -40.40
C ILE A 972 45.09 -15.08 -40.24
N SER A 973 45.37 -15.96 -41.22
CA SER A 973 44.95 -17.37 -41.20
C SER A 973 45.62 -18.21 -40.12
N SER A 974 46.76 -17.78 -39.59
CA SER A 974 47.51 -18.49 -38.55
C SER A 974 47.09 -18.16 -37.12
N ILE A 975 46.15 -17.22 -36.92
CA ILE A 975 45.62 -16.89 -35.60
C ILE A 975 44.79 -18.08 -35.10
N VAL A 976 45.33 -18.81 -34.13
CA VAL A 976 44.64 -19.96 -33.53
C VAL A 976 43.43 -19.50 -32.68
N PRO A 977 42.37 -20.32 -32.55
CA PRO A 977 41.16 -19.95 -31.79
C PRO A 977 41.43 -19.46 -30.37
N LYS A 978 42.43 -20.02 -29.69
CA LYS A 978 42.82 -19.63 -28.32
C LYS A 978 43.37 -18.20 -28.24
N LEU A 979 44.00 -17.70 -29.30
CA LEU A 979 44.47 -16.30 -29.38
C LEU A 979 43.32 -15.34 -29.66
N SER A 980 42.36 -15.72 -30.52
CA SER A 980 41.14 -14.93 -30.73
C SER A 980 40.25 -14.87 -29.49
N GLU A 981 40.19 -15.95 -28.72
CA GLU A 981 39.46 -15.96 -27.45
C GLU A 981 40.14 -15.06 -26.40
N LEU A 982 41.48 -15.03 -26.37
CA LEU A 982 42.23 -14.11 -25.52
C LEU A 982 41.94 -12.65 -25.89
N THR A 983 41.98 -12.27 -27.18
CA THR A 983 41.71 -10.87 -27.58
C THR A 983 40.27 -10.46 -27.31
N TYR A 984 39.30 -11.36 -27.49
CA TYR A 984 37.92 -11.12 -27.08
C TYR A 984 37.81 -10.89 -25.58
N SER A 985 38.41 -11.78 -24.79
CA SER A 985 38.38 -11.72 -23.33
C SER A 985 39.02 -10.42 -22.81
N LEU A 986 40.15 -10.02 -23.38
CA LEU A 986 40.81 -8.75 -23.08
C LEU A 986 39.92 -7.55 -23.40
N LEU A 987 39.23 -7.56 -24.55
CA LEU A 987 38.30 -6.50 -24.92
C LEU A 987 37.15 -6.37 -23.91
N ILE A 988 36.47 -7.48 -23.60
CA ILE A 988 35.32 -7.48 -22.68
C ILE A 988 35.74 -7.04 -21.28
N TYR A 989 36.85 -7.56 -20.76
CA TYR A 989 37.32 -7.21 -19.43
C TYR A 989 37.85 -5.79 -19.35
N THR A 990 38.48 -5.29 -20.41
CA THR A 990 38.90 -3.88 -20.44
C THR A 990 37.69 -2.97 -20.45
N GLN A 991 36.64 -3.31 -21.22
CA GLN A 991 35.38 -2.58 -21.18
C GLN A 991 34.77 -2.62 -19.78
N LEU A 992 34.74 -3.78 -19.12
CA LEU A 992 34.24 -3.97 -17.76
C LEU A 992 35.01 -3.11 -16.74
N ILE A 993 36.34 -3.19 -16.76
CA ILE A 993 37.23 -2.43 -15.88
C ILE A 993 37.01 -0.92 -16.09
N ASN A 994 36.91 -0.48 -17.33
CA ASN A 994 36.75 0.94 -17.65
C ASN A 994 35.34 1.44 -17.34
N SER A 995 34.28 0.65 -17.62
CA SER A 995 32.89 1.06 -17.39
C SER A 995 32.55 1.09 -15.91
N LEU A 996 33.03 0.12 -15.14
CA LEU A 996 32.82 0.04 -13.69
C LEU A 996 33.93 0.74 -12.87
N LYS A 997 34.90 1.39 -13.54
CA LYS A 997 36.03 2.12 -12.93
C LYS A 997 36.82 1.28 -11.90
N LEU A 998 37.09 0.03 -12.23
CA LEU A 998 37.78 -0.89 -11.33
C LEU A 998 39.27 -0.56 -11.22
N ASN A 999 39.74 -0.35 -10.01
CA ASN A 999 41.15 -0.14 -9.71
C ASN A 999 41.87 -1.47 -9.44
N LYS A 1000 43.19 -1.38 -9.26
CA LYS A 1000 44.07 -2.51 -8.96
C LYS A 1000 43.66 -3.19 -7.65
N GLU A 1001 43.32 -2.40 -6.64
CA GLU A 1001 42.99 -2.80 -5.29
C GLU A 1001 41.73 -3.68 -5.26
N PHE A 1002 40.67 -3.26 -5.96
CA PHE A 1002 39.45 -4.05 -6.11
C PHE A 1002 39.71 -5.40 -6.77
N ILE A 1003 40.44 -5.43 -7.89
CA ILE A 1003 40.70 -6.68 -8.62
C ILE A 1003 41.56 -7.62 -7.76
N PHE A 1004 42.54 -7.07 -7.03
CA PHE A 1004 43.33 -7.83 -6.09
C PHE A 1004 42.46 -8.41 -4.96
N LEU A 1005 41.56 -7.62 -4.38
CA LEU A 1005 40.59 -8.06 -3.38
C LEU A 1005 39.67 -9.17 -3.94
N ARG A 1006 39.15 -9.01 -5.15
CA ARG A 1006 38.29 -10.00 -5.84
C ARG A 1006 38.98 -11.34 -6.06
N LEU A 1007 40.28 -11.32 -6.37
CA LEU A 1007 41.08 -12.52 -6.61
C LEU A 1007 41.46 -13.24 -5.31
N THR A 1008 41.71 -12.49 -4.24
CA THR A 1008 42.28 -13.03 -2.98
C THR A 1008 41.24 -13.28 -1.89
N GLN A 1009 40.24 -12.41 -1.75
CA GLN A 1009 39.18 -12.47 -0.74
C GLN A 1009 37.77 -12.29 -1.35
N PRO A 1010 37.34 -13.17 -2.26
CA PRO A 1010 36.03 -13.06 -2.91
C PRO A 1010 34.85 -13.03 -1.93
N ASN A 1011 34.97 -13.74 -0.79
CA ASN A 1011 33.93 -13.79 0.23
C ASN A 1011 33.65 -12.40 0.85
N TRP A 1012 34.66 -11.53 0.95
CA TRP A 1012 34.47 -10.16 1.47
C TRP A 1012 33.62 -9.31 0.53
N LEU A 1013 33.55 -9.67 -0.75
CA LEU A 1013 32.65 -9.06 -1.73
C LEU A 1013 31.27 -9.75 -1.77
N GLY A 1014 31.01 -10.75 -0.94
CA GLY A 1014 29.78 -11.56 -0.97
C GLY A 1014 29.78 -12.63 -2.07
N LEU A 1015 30.95 -13.01 -2.59
CA LEU A 1015 31.09 -13.97 -3.70
C LEU A 1015 31.62 -15.30 -3.18
N THR A 1016 30.98 -16.42 -3.52
CA THR A 1016 31.31 -17.75 -2.98
C THR A 1016 32.64 -18.32 -3.48
N GLN A 1017 33.07 -17.97 -4.69
CA GLN A 1017 34.32 -18.42 -5.31
C GLN A 1017 34.89 -17.36 -6.27
N PRO A 1018 36.22 -17.35 -6.51
CA PRO A 1018 36.80 -16.64 -7.64
C PRO A 1018 36.34 -17.30 -8.94
N LYS A 1019 35.34 -16.70 -9.60
CA LYS A 1019 34.85 -17.17 -10.89
C LYS A 1019 35.85 -16.73 -11.94
N LEU A 1020 36.62 -17.69 -12.45
CA LEU A 1020 37.57 -17.50 -13.55
C LEU A 1020 36.82 -17.73 -14.87
N SER A 1021 36.00 -16.77 -15.28
CA SER A 1021 35.17 -16.87 -16.48
C SER A 1021 34.90 -15.51 -17.10
N THR A 1022 34.82 -15.44 -18.43
CA THR A 1022 34.47 -14.19 -19.13
C THR A 1022 33.05 -13.70 -18.84
N GLN A 1023 32.18 -14.56 -18.31
CA GLN A 1023 30.78 -14.26 -18.05
C GLN A 1023 30.55 -14.01 -16.56
N LEU A 1024 30.21 -12.79 -16.18
CA LEU A 1024 29.85 -12.48 -14.80
C LEU A 1024 28.38 -12.80 -14.54
N SER A 1025 28.03 -13.03 -13.28
CA SER A 1025 26.62 -13.12 -12.88
C SER A 1025 26.05 -11.72 -12.61
N LEU A 1026 24.73 -11.56 -12.75
CA LEU A 1026 24.08 -10.28 -12.43
C LEU A 1026 24.31 -9.84 -10.97
N PRO A 1027 24.18 -10.73 -9.95
CA PRO A 1027 24.55 -10.41 -8.57
C PRO A 1027 26.00 -9.93 -8.41
N GLU A 1028 26.94 -10.53 -9.16
CA GLU A 1028 28.35 -10.14 -9.10
C GLU A 1028 28.57 -8.73 -9.67
N ILE A 1029 27.98 -8.41 -10.82
CA ILE A 1029 28.07 -7.05 -11.40
C ILE A 1029 27.46 -6.03 -10.45
N TYR A 1030 26.32 -6.37 -9.83
CA TYR A 1030 25.70 -5.52 -8.81
C TYR A 1030 26.63 -5.27 -7.62
N LEU A 1031 27.19 -6.32 -7.02
CA LEU A 1031 28.08 -6.19 -5.86
C LEU A 1031 29.35 -5.40 -6.18
N ILE A 1032 29.87 -5.52 -7.40
CA ILE A 1032 30.95 -4.66 -7.90
C ILE A 1032 30.52 -3.18 -7.84
N THR A 1033 29.33 -2.85 -8.37
CA THR A 1033 28.82 -1.47 -8.32
C THR A 1033 28.57 -0.97 -6.89
N CYS A 1034 28.09 -1.84 -5.98
CA CYS A 1034 27.89 -1.50 -4.58
C CYS A 1034 29.21 -1.21 -3.85
N TYR A 1035 30.26 -1.99 -4.13
CA TYR A 1035 31.60 -1.72 -3.60
C TYR A 1035 32.13 -0.38 -4.11
N GLN A 1036 32.04 -0.12 -5.41
CA GLN A 1036 32.50 1.14 -6.00
C GLN A 1036 31.73 2.35 -5.43
N ASP A 1037 30.41 2.22 -5.29
CA ASP A 1037 29.55 3.22 -4.66
C ASP A 1037 29.90 3.41 -3.17
N TRP A 1038 30.34 2.36 -2.46
CA TRP A 1038 30.81 2.47 -1.09
C TRP A 1038 32.15 3.21 -1.01
N VAL A 1039 33.13 2.87 -1.84
CA VAL A 1039 34.43 3.56 -1.88
C VAL A 1039 34.26 5.05 -2.21
N VAL A 1040 33.37 5.39 -3.15
CA VAL A 1040 33.13 6.78 -3.56
C VAL A 1040 32.43 7.60 -2.49
N ASN A 1041 31.48 7.02 -1.75
CA ASN A 1041 30.66 7.74 -0.78
C ASN A 1041 31.12 7.54 0.68
N ALA A 1042 32.22 6.82 0.92
CA ALA A 1042 32.77 6.64 2.25
C ALA A 1042 33.36 7.97 2.79
N ASN A 1043 33.23 8.18 4.10
CA ASN A 1043 33.85 9.29 4.82
C ASN A 1043 35.36 9.06 5.08
N LYS A 1044 35.88 7.90 4.70
CA LYS A 1044 37.28 7.48 4.85
C LYS A 1044 37.82 6.97 3.51
N ASN A 1045 39.14 6.78 3.43
CA ASN A 1045 39.78 6.22 2.24
C ASN A 1045 39.53 4.71 2.10
N GLU A 1046 39.86 4.17 0.92
CA GLU A 1046 39.71 2.75 0.61
C GLU A 1046 40.53 1.84 1.54
N ASP A 1047 41.69 2.30 2.04
CA ASP A 1047 42.48 1.54 3.02
C ASP A 1047 41.68 1.27 4.30
N SER A 1048 40.90 2.25 4.79
CA SER A 1048 40.05 2.08 5.98
C SER A 1048 38.95 1.04 5.74
N ILE A 1049 38.45 0.94 4.51
CA ILE A 1049 37.47 -0.09 4.10
C ILE A 1049 38.11 -1.48 4.17
N HIS A 1050 39.35 -1.61 3.67
CA HIS A 1050 40.10 -2.87 3.73
C HIS A 1050 40.44 -3.26 5.16
N GLU A 1051 40.88 -2.32 6.00
CA GLU A 1051 41.14 -2.54 7.43
C GLU A 1051 39.87 -3.02 8.16
N TYR A 1052 38.72 -2.42 7.86
CA TYR A 1052 37.43 -2.88 8.40
C TYR A 1052 37.12 -4.31 7.96
N LEU A 1053 37.19 -4.60 6.65
CA LEU A 1053 36.87 -5.93 6.12
C LEU A 1053 37.81 -6.99 6.68
N GLU A 1054 39.09 -6.68 6.83
CA GLU A 1054 40.07 -7.56 7.46
C GLU A 1054 39.70 -7.82 8.93
N PHE A 1055 39.42 -6.77 9.70
CA PHE A 1055 39.03 -6.87 11.12
C PHE A 1055 37.73 -7.67 11.31
N ALA A 1056 36.72 -7.41 10.48
CA ALA A 1056 35.43 -8.09 10.51
C ALA A 1056 35.54 -9.57 10.13
N ASN A 1057 36.55 -9.96 9.34
CA ASN A 1057 36.75 -11.33 8.85
C ASN A 1057 37.87 -12.10 9.57
N ILE A 1058 38.43 -11.60 10.69
CA ILE A 1058 39.46 -12.32 11.46
C ILE A 1058 38.96 -13.72 11.82
N LYS A 1059 39.70 -14.75 11.38
CA LYS A 1059 39.43 -16.15 11.70
C LYS A 1059 39.78 -16.43 13.17
N LYS A 1060 38.81 -16.23 14.06
CA LYS A 1060 38.94 -16.56 15.49
C LYS A 1060 39.09 -18.08 15.69
N THR A 1061 40.01 -18.50 16.56
CA THR A 1061 40.07 -19.89 17.03
C THR A 1061 38.80 -20.26 17.81
N GLU A 1062 38.44 -21.55 17.91
CA GLU A 1062 37.23 -21.97 18.67
C GLU A 1062 37.23 -21.45 20.12
N ALA A 1063 38.42 -21.31 20.73
CA ALA A 1063 38.58 -20.72 22.06
C ALA A 1063 38.24 -19.21 22.11
N GLU A 1064 38.55 -18.46 21.06
CA GLU A 1064 38.32 -17.01 20.97
C GLU A 1064 36.88 -16.64 20.56
N LYS A 1065 36.20 -17.52 19.81
CA LYS A 1065 34.80 -17.33 19.40
C LYS A 1065 33.83 -17.15 20.56
N THR A 1066 34.16 -17.65 21.75
CA THR A 1066 33.32 -17.56 22.95
C THR A 1066 33.65 -16.36 23.86
N LEU A 1067 34.80 -15.70 23.67
CA LEU A 1067 35.33 -14.73 24.64
C LEU A 1067 35.29 -13.27 24.17
N VAL A 1068 35.30 -12.99 22.87
CA VAL A 1068 35.39 -11.62 22.35
C VAL A 1068 34.32 -11.38 21.30
N ASP A 1069 33.22 -10.75 21.71
CA ASP A 1069 32.28 -10.12 20.80
C ASP A 1069 32.88 -8.78 20.32
N ASN A 1070 33.13 -8.67 19.02
CA ASN A 1070 33.67 -7.44 18.41
C ASN A 1070 32.56 -6.61 17.76
N SER A 1071 31.29 -6.98 17.87
CA SER A 1071 30.19 -6.33 17.16
C SER A 1071 30.09 -4.84 17.45
N GLU A 1072 30.25 -4.42 18.70
CA GLU A 1072 30.29 -2.98 19.05
C GLU A 1072 31.46 -2.27 18.36
N LYS A 1073 32.64 -2.88 18.34
CA LYS A 1073 33.82 -2.30 17.68
C LYS A 1073 33.67 -2.26 16.16
N CYS A 1074 33.10 -3.29 15.55
CA CYS A 1074 32.76 -3.30 14.13
C CYS A 1074 31.76 -2.19 13.81
N ALA A 1075 30.73 -2.00 14.63
CA ALA A 1075 29.75 -0.94 14.45
C ALA A 1075 30.38 0.46 14.60
N GLU A 1076 31.29 0.67 15.54
CA GLU A 1076 32.05 1.92 15.67
C GLU A 1076 32.91 2.21 14.44
N LEU A 1077 33.68 1.23 13.96
CA LEU A 1077 34.53 1.39 12.77
C LEU A 1077 33.68 1.67 11.53
N LEU A 1078 32.58 0.95 11.36
CA LEU A 1078 31.68 1.15 10.22
C LEU A 1078 30.94 2.49 10.32
N ALA A 1079 30.59 2.96 11.53
CA ALA A 1079 30.01 4.28 11.77
C ALA A 1079 30.95 5.41 11.30
N GLU A 1080 32.26 5.28 11.55
CA GLU A 1080 33.25 6.24 11.06
C GLU A 1080 33.35 6.27 9.52
N ILE A 1081 33.20 5.10 8.89
CA ILE A 1081 33.26 4.94 7.43
C ILE A 1081 31.98 5.45 6.74
N LEU A 1082 30.80 5.11 7.30
CA LEU A 1082 29.49 5.45 6.73
C LEU A 1082 28.96 6.81 7.17
N ALA A 1083 29.60 7.46 8.16
CA ALA A 1083 29.13 8.69 8.81
C ALA A 1083 27.70 8.55 9.39
N TRP A 1084 27.44 7.42 10.07
CA TRP A 1084 26.13 7.10 10.65
C TRP A 1084 26.24 6.66 12.12
N ASP A 1085 25.10 6.43 12.78
CA ASP A 1085 25.07 6.05 14.20
C ASP A 1085 25.47 4.58 14.41
N ALA A 1086 26.43 4.32 15.31
CA ALA A 1086 26.90 2.97 15.60
C ALA A 1086 25.81 2.08 16.21
N GLY A 1087 24.89 2.66 16.99
CA GLY A 1087 23.74 1.94 17.54
C GLY A 1087 22.78 1.48 16.45
N GLU A 1088 22.47 2.34 15.48
CA GLU A 1088 21.63 1.97 14.31
C GLU A 1088 22.30 0.90 13.43
N ILE A 1089 23.62 0.96 13.25
CA ILE A 1089 24.38 -0.08 12.52
C ILE A 1089 24.30 -1.44 13.24
N LEU A 1090 24.50 -1.45 14.56
CA LEU A 1090 24.45 -2.68 15.36
C LEU A 1090 23.04 -3.29 15.34
N LYS A 1091 22.00 -2.46 15.41
CA LYS A 1091 20.60 -2.90 15.27
C LYS A 1091 20.34 -3.48 13.88
N ALA A 1092 20.77 -2.79 12.82
CA ALA A 1092 20.62 -3.28 11.46
C ALA A 1092 21.28 -4.66 11.28
N ALA A 1093 22.54 -4.83 11.72
CA ALA A 1093 23.22 -6.11 11.65
C ALA A 1093 22.49 -7.23 12.43
N SER A 1094 21.87 -6.89 13.56
CA SER A 1094 21.06 -7.82 14.34
C SER A 1094 19.76 -8.20 13.62
N LEU A 1095 19.07 -7.24 13.00
CA LEU A 1095 17.83 -7.46 12.23
C LEU A 1095 18.07 -8.33 10.99
N LEU A 1096 19.23 -8.19 10.34
CA LEU A 1096 19.64 -9.06 9.23
C LEU A 1096 19.92 -10.52 9.68
N GLY A 1097 19.91 -10.81 10.98
CA GLY A 1097 20.14 -12.13 11.53
C GLY A 1097 21.62 -12.55 11.57
N LEU A 1098 22.55 -11.58 11.52
CA LEU A 1098 23.98 -11.87 11.60
C LEU A 1098 24.37 -12.31 13.01
N ASN A 1099 25.16 -13.37 13.12
CA ASN A 1099 25.66 -13.89 14.39
C ASN A 1099 27.17 -14.20 14.32
N PRO A 1100 28.03 -13.38 14.94
CA PRO A 1100 27.73 -12.16 15.70
C PRO A 1100 27.16 -11.03 14.79
N PRO A 1101 26.47 -10.00 15.34
CA PRO A 1101 25.87 -8.91 14.58
C PRO A 1101 26.94 -7.94 14.03
N GLN A 1102 27.70 -8.39 13.04
CA GLN A 1102 28.73 -7.62 12.35
C GLN A 1102 28.69 -7.95 10.85
N ALA A 1103 28.69 -6.92 10.00
CA ALA A 1103 28.68 -7.10 8.55
C ALA A 1103 30.09 -7.46 8.05
N THR A 1104 30.21 -8.63 7.43
CA THR A 1104 31.48 -9.23 6.98
C THR A 1104 31.74 -9.10 5.49
N ASN A 1105 30.73 -8.70 4.71
CA ASN A 1105 30.85 -8.59 3.27
C ASN A 1105 30.05 -7.43 2.68
N VAL A 1106 30.35 -7.08 1.43
CA VAL A 1106 29.72 -5.96 0.71
C VAL A 1106 28.20 -6.09 0.59
N PHE A 1107 27.67 -7.31 0.46
CA PHE A 1107 26.21 -7.52 0.36
C PHE A 1107 25.49 -7.10 1.65
N GLU A 1108 26.02 -7.49 2.81
CA GLU A 1108 25.49 -7.10 4.12
C GLU A 1108 25.63 -5.58 4.36
N ILE A 1109 26.77 -5.01 3.96
CA ILE A 1109 27.03 -3.57 4.10
C ILE A 1109 26.13 -2.74 3.17
N ASP A 1110 25.90 -3.19 1.94
CA ASP A 1110 24.95 -2.55 1.03
C ASP A 1110 23.54 -2.50 1.63
N TRP A 1111 23.08 -3.60 2.24
CA TRP A 1111 21.79 -3.63 2.91
C TRP A 1111 21.71 -2.63 4.08
N ILE A 1112 22.76 -2.52 4.90
CA ILE A 1112 22.85 -1.51 5.95
C ILE A 1112 22.80 -0.09 5.35
N ARG A 1113 23.49 0.16 4.24
CA ARG A 1113 23.47 1.46 3.54
C ARG A 1113 22.10 1.78 2.94
N ARG A 1114 21.33 0.77 2.50
CA ARG A 1114 19.93 0.93 2.07
C ARG A 1114 19.06 1.42 3.23
N LEU A 1115 19.20 0.82 4.42
CA LEU A 1115 18.52 1.26 5.63
C LEU A 1115 18.96 2.66 6.08
N GLN A 1116 20.26 2.96 6.04
CA GLN A 1116 20.78 4.30 6.32
C GLN A 1116 20.09 5.33 5.43
N THR A 1117 20.09 5.10 4.11
CA THR A 1117 19.50 6.03 3.14
C THR A 1117 18.01 6.26 3.41
N LEU A 1118 17.27 5.21 3.77
CA LEU A 1118 15.86 5.32 4.14
C LEU A 1118 15.67 6.09 5.46
N SER A 1119 16.48 5.78 6.47
CA SER A 1119 16.43 6.41 7.79
C SER A 1119 16.74 7.89 7.70
N GLU A 1120 17.78 8.28 6.96
CA GLU A 1120 18.13 9.68 6.74
C GLU A 1120 17.03 10.44 5.97
N LYS A 1121 16.40 9.79 4.98
CA LYS A 1121 15.32 10.41 4.20
C LYS A 1121 14.02 10.58 4.98
N THR A 1122 13.72 9.67 5.91
CA THR A 1122 12.43 9.62 6.63
C THR A 1122 12.52 10.04 8.10
N MET A 1123 13.71 10.16 8.66
CA MET A 1123 13.99 10.25 10.11
C MET A 1123 13.39 9.11 10.95
N ILE A 1124 13.10 7.95 10.33
CA ILE A 1124 12.59 6.76 11.01
C ILE A 1124 13.77 5.85 11.37
N SER A 1125 13.78 5.30 12.59
CA SER A 1125 14.84 4.37 13.02
C SER A 1125 14.77 3.03 12.28
N THR A 1126 15.92 2.33 12.23
CA THR A 1126 16.06 1.02 11.57
C THR A 1126 15.03 -0.01 12.01
N GLU A 1127 14.71 -0.05 13.30
CA GLU A 1127 13.72 -0.99 13.87
C GLU A 1127 12.32 -0.83 13.26
N TYR A 1128 11.81 0.40 13.16
CA TYR A 1128 10.49 0.64 12.58
C TYR A 1128 10.48 0.50 11.06
N LEU A 1129 11.59 0.83 10.38
CA LEU A 1129 11.74 0.54 8.94
C LEU A 1129 11.71 -0.97 8.67
N TRP A 1130 12.34 -1.77 9.53
CA TRP A 1130 12.27 -3.22 9.45
C TRP A 1130 10.84 -3.72 9.73
N GLN A 1131 10.19 -3.23 10.78
CA GLN A 1131 8.80 -3.59 11.10
C GLN A 1131 7.83 -3.24 9.97
N MET A 1132 8.05 -2.14 9.23
CA MET A 1132 7.30 -1.85 7.99
C MET A 1132 7.47 -2.95 6.95
N GLY A 1133 8.69 -3.49 6.83
CA GLY A 1133 9.00 -4.65 6.01
C GLY A 1133 8.18 -5.89 6.39
N ASP A 1134 7.77 -6.02 7.65
CA ASP A 1134 6.98 -7.16 8.15
C ASP A 1134 5.46 -6.94 8.05
N LEU A 1135 5.00 -5.74 7.65
CA LEU A 1135 3.58 -5.41 7.53
C LEU A 1135 2.92 -6.14 6.36
N THR A 1136 2.05 -7.09 6.68
CA THR A 1136 1.19 -7.86 5.77
C THR A 1136 -0.28 -7.57 6.04
N GLU A 1137 -1.16 -8.07 5.16
CA GLU A 1137 -2.63 -7.97 5.36
C GLU A 1137 -3.08 -8.55 6.70
N ASN A 1138 -2.40 -9.60 7.18
CA ASN A 1138 -2.72 -10.30 8.44
C ASN A 1138 -1.97 -9.75 9.65
N SER A 1139 -1.28 -8.62 9.54
CA SER A 1139 -0.52 -8.07 10.67
C SER A 1139 -1.44 -7.65 11.82
N GLU A 1140 -0.96 -7.91 13.04
CA GLU A 1140 -1.62 -7.52 14.28
C GLU A 1140 -1.80 -6.00 14.37
N PHE A 1141 -2.91 -5.56 14.97
CA PHE A 1141 -3.24 -4.14 15.09
C PHE A 1141 -2.16 -3.35 15.84
N SER A 1142 -1.57 -3.94 16.90
CA SER A 1142 -0.53 -3.32 17.72
C SER A 1142 0.75 -3.01 16.93
N LEU A 1143 1.12 -3.88 15.98
CA LEU A 1143 2.25 -3.63 15.08
C LEU A 1143 1.95 -2.47 14.13
N LYS A 1144 0.75 -2.47 13.51
CA LYS A 1144 0.31 -1.37 12.62
C LYS A 1144 0.32 -0.04 13.38
N GLU A 1145 -0.26 -0.01 14.58
CA GLU A 1145 -0.33 1.17 15.45
C GLU A 1145 1.05 1.69 15.82
N GLY A 1146 1.96 0.82 16.31
CA GLY A 1146 3.32 1.22 16.66
C GLY A 1146 4.11 1.81 15.49
N VAL A 1147 3.97 1.24 14.30
CA VAL A 1147 4.59 1.79 13.08
C VAL A 1147 3.98 3.13 12.70
N GLY A 1148 2.64 3.26 12.73
CA GLY A 1148 1.94 4.52 12.43
C GLY A 1148 2.35 5.65 13.36
N GLU A 1149 2.43 5.39 14.66
CA GLU A 1149 2.88 6.37 15.66
C GLU A 1149 4.35 6.77 15.46
N ALA A 1150 5.22 5.81 15.16
CA ALA A 1150 6.63 6.08 14.89
C ALA A 1150 6.82 7.00 13.66
N VAL A 1151 6.02 6.79 12.60
CA VAL A 1151 6.01 7.65 11.41
C VAL A 1151 5.58 9.08 11.77
N MET A 1152 4.52 9.24 12.55
CA MET A 1152 4.06 10.58 12.98
C MET A 1152 5.08 11.25 13.91
N ALA A 1153 5.73 10.50 14.78
CA ALA A 1153 6.79 11.01 15.64
C ALA A 1153 7.99 11.50 14.82
N ALA A 1154 8.37 10.78 13.76
CA ALA A 1154 9.42 11.19 12.83
C ALA A 1154 9.05 12.48 12.09
N LEU A 1155 7.83 12.61 11.56
CA LEU A 1155 7.37 13.86 10.95
C LEU A 1155 7.40 15.04 11.92
N LYS A 1156 6.95 14.82 13.15
CA LYS A 1156 6.99 15.85 14.19
C LYS A 1156 8.43 16.30 14.48
N ALA A 1157 9.38 15.36 14.50
CA ALA A 1157 10.81 15.66 14.68
C ALA A 1157 11.39 16.45 13.50
N GLN A 1158 10.88 16.26 12.28
CA GLN A 1158 11.23 17.07 11.10
C GLN A 1158 10.64 18.49 11.14
N GLY A 1159 9.73 18.78 12.08
CA GLY A 1159 9.06 20.07 12.20
C GLY A 1159 7.76 20.19 11.41
N ASP A 1160 7.26 19.10 10.80
CA ASP A 1160 6.00 19.08 10.07
C ASP A 1160 4.82 18.87 11.02
N SER A 1161 4.43 19.94 11.72
CA SER A 1161 3.32 19.91 12.68
C SER A 1161 1.94 20.04 12.01
N ASP A 1162 1.88 20.34 10.71
CA ASP A 1162 0.62 20.50 9.97
C ASP A 1162 0.07 19.14 9.50
N ASN A 1163 0.96 18.21 9.13
CA ASN A 1163 0.57 16.86 8.74
C ASN A 1163 0.30 15.92 9.93
N VAL A 1164 0.92 16.19 11.10
CA VAL A 1164 0.71 15.47 12.37
C VAL A 1164 -0.59 15.93 13.03
#